data_AF-A0A2F0AS24-F1
#
_entry.id   AF-A0A2F0AS24-F1
#
_cell.length_a   1.000
_cell.length_b   1.000
_cell.length_c   1.000
_cell.angle_alpha   90.00
_cell.angle_beta   90.00
_cell.angle_gamma   90.00
#
_symmetry.space_group_name_H-M   'P 1'
#
loop_
_entity.id
_entity.type
_entity.pdbx_description
1 polymer ?
#
loop_
_entity_poly.entity_id
_entity_poly.type
_entity_poly.pdbx_seq_one_letter_code
_entity_poly.pdbx_strand_id
1 'polypeptide(L)'
;MVQEAWQPIFEMRCLGCHQGGGLAAGTRMVLQPRDTPNWAANNLAAITNVVLEQHDDTPLILLKPTGRFPDGHAGGTLIQVGSAEYDILRELVGRILDDVDDCGRDIGSPVDPDPDCGGELSPGRRMLRRLSHVEFQNTIRDLIGVDIDAKGAFVADSVEHGFENHPERLDVSGLLANQYRELAESMAEEVDIASLIPCDIADGDINCAHRFIAQFGLKAYRRPLTADEISAYRDLYTLVVRQECFEQGIRWIIVAMLQSPHFLYRSELGRREGADFVLTPYEIATGLSYLLWQTMPDEELFSVAVDGRLLEPDVIAAQTARMLADERSVSMVQNFVLRWLHLDMLMQVVRDSEIYAALYFELREAMLEETNHFVGDLWRRNESMAQLFQSDSSWLNDELSEYYGIPLGEGEVNADGFLKVETAPTRTAGILSHGSFLTTHASPTSSSPIHRGVIVRERLLCNELQPPPDGLDITPPAFDPDLSTRERFAAHTENAQCQGCHRLIDPIGLGFENYDGIGRFRAQDGGRDVDAGGALVRLSGDETPFNGLAELADTLADDAEARACYTRQWLRFGIGETDGLDSDCYVERLTERFNGDGQSLKSVVAALTATPHFIRRTGTDEEDDAPGVELVPAAPGAEPAAASPARPPNNLENPACGVPPVMGNGEGLNDPRIQVDIVEDRWDVGYCNYVTLTNTSDEAVDGWMVQFDVEGTINNSWNVDRNGDSGVVTFSNVAWNGLLQPNGQVEFGYCVAL
;
A
#
# COMPACT_ATOMS: atom_id res chain seq x y z
N MET A 1 3.07 6.75 -40.25
CA MET A 1 1.70 6.37 -39.87
C MET A 1 1.32 4.90 -40.04
N VAL A 2 1.28 4.27 -41.24
CA VAL A 2 1.26 2.78 -41.28
C VAL A 2 2.44 2.27 -40.46
N GLN A 3 3.63 2.87 -40.60
CA GLN A 3 4.79 2.61 -39.76
C GLN A 3 4.62 2.96 -38.27
N GLU A 4 3.79 3.95 -37.90
CA GLU A 4 3.56 4.38 -36.50
C GLU A 4 2.56 3.45 -35.81
N ALA A 5 1.52 2.99 -36.50
CA ALA A 5 0.63 1.94 -36.00
C ALA A 5 1.23 0.54 -36.20
N TRP A 6 2.22 0.39 -37.11
CA TRP A 6 2.76 -0.90 -37.48
C TRP A 6 3.41 -1.56 -36.29
N GLN A 7 4.43 -0.94 -35.71
CA GLN A 7 5.16 -1.57 -34.62
C GLN A 7 4.27 -1.77 -33.37
N PRO A 8 3.64 -0.74 -32.78
CA PRO A 8 2.93 -0.88 -31.51
C PRO A 8 1.64 -1.72 -31.60
N ILE A 9 0.99 -1.78 -32.78
CA ILE A 9 -0.28 -2.51 -32.94
C ILE A 9 -0.13 -3.69 -33.88
N PHE A 10 0.16 -3.45 -35.16
CA PHE A 10 0.02 -4.54 -36.14
C PHE A 10 1.11 -5.59 -36.05
N GLU A 11 2.34 -5.23 -35.71
CA GLU A 11 3.49 -6.12 -35.56
C GLU A 11 3.47 -6.80 -34.20
N MET A 12 3.25 -6.04 -33.13
CA MET A 12 3.27 -6.55 -31.76
C MET A 12 1.99 -7.26 -31.34
N ARG A 13 0.81 -6.82 -31.82
CA ARG A 13 -0.50 -7.35 -31.36
C ARG A 13 -1.19 -8.23 -32.40
N CYS A 14 -1.03 -7.94 -33.70
CA CYS A 14 -1.83 -8.61 -34.74
C CYS A 14 -1.06 -9.65 -35.56
N LEU A 15 0.21 -9.39 -35.92
CA LEU A 15 0.98 -10.15 -36.91
C LEU A 15 1.16 -11.61 -36.52
N GLY A 16 1.35 -11.89 -35.22
CA GLY A 16 1.52 -13.26 -34.72
C GLY A 16 0.37 -14.21 -35.12
N CYS A 17 -0.87 -13.73 -35.07
CA CYS A 17 -2.05 -14.50 -35.45
C CYS A 17 -2.48 -14.27 -36.90
N HIS A 18 -2.38 -13.02 -37.38
CA HIS A 18 -2.83 -12.58 -38.70
C HIS A 18 -1.71 -12.69 -39.75
N GLN A 19 -1.03 -13.82 -39.86
CA GLN A 19 0.00 -14.05 -40.89
C GLN A 19 -0.25 -15.36 -41.64
N GLY A 20 0.48 -15.57 -42.73
CA GLY A 20 0.44 -16.84 -43.46
C GLY A 20 0.83 -18.00 -42.54
N GLY A 21 -0.11 -18.92 -42.29
CA GLY A 21 0.08 -20.06 -41.37
C GLY A 21 -0.27 -19.79 -39.90
N GLY A 22 -0.62 -18.55 -39.53
CA GLY A 22 -1.11 -18.20 -38.20
C GLY A 22 -2.56 -18.62 -37.96
N LEU A 23 -3.03 -18.53 -36.71
CA LEU A 23 -4.39 -18.93 -36.30
C LEU A 23 -5.50 -18.17 -37.05
N ALA A 24 -5.20 -16.96 -37.53
CA ALA A 24 -6.12 -16.12 -38.30
C ALA A 24 -5.78 -16.09 -39.81
N ALA A 25 -5.01 -17.06 -40.32
CA ALA A 25 -4.64 -17.14 -41.74
C ALA A 25 -5.84 -17.28 -42.70
N GLY A 26 -7.00 -17.76 -42.20
CA GLY A 26 -8.25 -17.84 -42.95
C GLY A 26 -9.12 -16.57 -42.88
N THR A 27 -8.66 -15.52 -42.20
CA THR A 27 -9.41 -14.27 -42.04
C THR A 27 -9.14 -13.28 -43.18
N ARG A 28 -9.93 -12.20 -43.21
CA ARG A 28 -9.81 -11.12 -44.21
C ARG A 28 -8.59 -10.22 -43.99
N MET A 29 -7.98 -10.27 -42.81
CA MET A 29 -6.76 -9.56 -42.47
C MET A 29 -5.61 -10.55 -42.37
N VAL A 30 -4.78 -10.61 -43.41
CA VAL A 30 -3.55 -11.39 -43.43
C VAL A 30 -2.39 -10.43 -43.72
N LEU A 31 -1.58 -10.24 -42.70
CA LEU A 31 -0.43 -9.36 -42.63
C LEU A 31 0.85 -10.11 -43.00
N GLN A 32 1.82 -9.35 -43.52
CA GLN A 32 3.12 -9.82 -43.96
C GLN A 32 4.23 -9.20 -43.09
N PRO A 33 5.27 -9.95 -42.70
CA PRO A 33 6.40 -9.40 -41.95
C PRO A 33 7.21 -8.38 -42.78
N ARG A 34 7.98 -7.53 -42.08
CA ARG A 34 8.71 -6.39 -42.68
C ARG A 34 9.79 -6.78 -43.70
N ASP A 35 10.25 -8.02 -43.67
CA ASP A 35 11.24 -8.57 -44.60
C ASP A 35 10.62 -9.00 -45.95
N THR A 36 9.29 -9.00 -46.06
CA THR A 36 8.57 -9.39 -47.27
C THR A 36 8.52 -8.24 -48.30
N PRO A 37 8.81 -8.48 -49.60
CA PRO A 37 8.68 -7.43 -50.61
C PRO A 37 7.28 -6.82 -50.65
N ASN A 38 7.19 -5.49 -50.68
CA ASN A 38 5.94 -4.72 -50.69
C ASN A 38 5.02 -4.94 -49.47
N TRP A 39 5.53 -5.45 -48.34
CA TRP A 39 4.74 -5.70 -47.12
C TRP A 39 3.86 -4.52 -46.72
N ALA A 40 4.40 -3.30 -46.74
CA ALA A 40 3.68 -2.12 -46.25
C ALA A 40 2.42 -1.82 -47.08
N ALA A 41 2.51 -1.93 -48.41
CA ALA A 41 1.37 -1.72 -49.30
C ALA A 41 0.33 -2.83 -49.17
N ASN A 42 0.79 -4.09 -49.05
CA ASN A 42 -0.09 -5.25 -48.90
C ASN A 42 -0.83 -5.22 -47.55
N ASN A 43 -0.14 -4.84 -46.48
CA ASN A 43 -0.70 -4.80 -45.13
C ASN A 43 -1.66 -3.62 -44.97
N LEU A 44 -1.33 -2.46 -45.53
CA LEU A 44 -2.28 -1.34 -45.59
C LEU A 44 -3.56 -1.77 -46.29
N ALA A 45 -3.48 -2.45 -47.44
CA ALA A 45 -4.67 -2.94 -48.13
C ALA A 45 -5.47 -3.94 -47.28
N ALA A 46 -4.80 -4.85 -46.56
CA ALA A 46 -5.45 -5.80 -45.66
C ALA A 46 -6.17 -5.10 -44.48
N ILE A 47 -5.55 -4.07 -43.91
CA ILE A 47 -6.12 -3.27 -42.81
C ILE A 47 -7.31 -2.44 -43.31
N THR A 48 -7.15 -1.75 -44.44
CA THR A 48 -8.24 -0.95 -45.06
C THR A 48 -9.48 -1.80 -45.32
N ASN A 49 -9.33 -3.05 -45.75
CA ASN A 49 -10.47 -3.95 -45.95
C ASN A 49 -11.27 -4.21 -44.67
N VAL A 50 -10.61 -4.26 -43.51
CA VAL A 50 -11.31 -4.45 -42.22
C VAL A 50 -11.86 -3.13 -41.68
N VAL A 51 -11.19 -2.01 -41.94
CA VAL A 51 -11.67 -0.67 -41.56
C VAL A 51 -12.99 -0.33 -42.27
N LEU A 52 -13.10 -0.68 -43.56
CA LEU A 52 -14.30 -0.42 -44.36
C LEU A 52 -15.49 -1.33 -44.00
N GLU A 53 -15.26 -2.42 -43.26
CA GLU A 53 -16.32 -3.28 -42.76
C GLU A 53 -16.80 -2.71 -41.42
N GLN A 54 -18.11 -2.42 -41.31
CA GLN A 54 -18.69 -1.77 -40.14
C GLN A 54 -19.81 -2.62 -39.52
N HIS A 55 -20.01 -2.44 -38.22
CA HIS A 55 -21.15 -2.95 -37.47
C HIS A 55 -21.69 -1.83 -36.58
N ASP A 56 -22.99 -1.54 -36.68
CA ASP A 56 -23.63 -0.37 -36.06
C ASP A 56 -22.81 0.93 -36.26
N ASP A 57 -22.50 1.22 -37.53
CA ASP A 57 -21.71 2.38 -37.99
C ASP A 57 -20.29 2.50 -37.41
N THR A 58 -19.79 1.45 -36.75
CA THR A 58 -18.44 1.41 -36.17
C THR A 58 -17.55 0.41 -36.93
N PRO A 59 -16.36 0.82 -37.40
CA PRO A 59 -15.38 -0.05 -38.06
C PRO A 59 -15.02 -1.29 -37.24
N LEU A 60 -15.01 -2.46 -37.88
CA LEU A 60 -14.72 -3.74 -37.21
C LEU A 60 -13.34 -3.76 -36.54
N ILE A 61 -12.38 -3.01 -37.10
CA ILE A 61 -11.04 -2.89 -36.52
C ILE A 61 -11.06 -2.18 -35.15
N LEU A 62 -12.08 -1.39 -34.82
CA LEU A 62 -12.25 -0.76 -33.50
C LEU A 62 -13.11 -1.60 -32.55
N LEU A 63 -13.78 -2.62 -33.05
CA LEU A 63 -14.70 -3.47 -32.28
C LEU A 63 -14.09 -4.81 -31.91
N LYS A 64 -13.49 -5.51 -32.88
CA LYS A 64 -12.97 -6.86 -32.67
C LYS A 64 -11.74 -6.86 -31.75
N PRO A 65 -10.67 -6.10 -32.03
CA PRO A 65 -9.50 -6.09 -31.15
C PRO A 65 -9.80 -5.63 -29.73
N THR A 66 -10.90 -4.88 -29.49
CA THR A 66 -11.31 -4.44 -28.15
C THR A 66 -12.37 -5.34 -27.50
N GLY A 67 -12.73 -6.46 -28.12
CA GLY A 67 -13.78 -7.38 -27.64
C GLY A 67 -15.20 -6.83 -27.63
N ARG A 68 -15.45 -5.68 -28.29
CA ARG A 68 -16.77 -5.02 -28.36
C ARG A 68 -17.63 -5.52 -29.52
N PHE A 69 -17.10 -6.37 -30.40
CA PHE A 69 -17.88 -7.00 -31.46
C PHE A 69 -18.71 -8.17 -30.88
N PRO A 70 -19.99 -8.36 -31.27
CA PRO A 70 -20.86 -9.39 -30.68
C PRO A 70 -20.33 -10.83 -30.78
N ASP A 71 -19.64 -11.17 -31.87
CA ASP A 71 -19.00 -12.50 -32.04
C ASP A 71 -17.61 -12.58 -31.36
N GLY A 72 -17.19 -11.51 -30.68
CA GLY A 72 -15.90 -11.36 -30.03
C GLY A 72 -14.71 -11.35 -30.99
N HIS A 73 -13.52 -11.50 -30.42
CA HIS A 73 -12.28 -11.78 -31.12
C HIS A 73 -11.66 -13.05 -30.54
N ALA A 74 -11.49 -14.07 -31.38
CA ALA A 74 -10.96 -15.34 -30.95
C ALA A 74 -9.42 -15.29 -30.86
N GLY A 75 -8.91 -15.33 -29.64
CA GLY A 75 -7.47 -15.34 -29.33
C GLY A 75 -6.81 -13.96 -29.34
N GLY A 76 -5.68 -13.84 -28.63
CA GLY A 76 -4.93 -12.60 -28.45
C GLY A 76 -5.47 -11.70 -27.33
N THR A 77 -4.61 -10.84 -26.78
CA THR A 77 -5.01 -9.83 -25.78
C THR A 77 -5.85 -8.74 -26.42
N LEU A 78 -6.96 -8.39 -25.78
CA LEU A 78 -7.83 -7.32 -26.25
C LEU A 78 -7.18 -5.96 -25.99
N ILE A 79 -7.26 -5.07 -26.97
CA ILE A 79 -6.87 -3.67 -26.85
C ILE A 79 -7.90 -2.97 -25.93
N GLN A 80 -7.42 -2.38 -24.85
CA GLN A 80 -8.27 -1.64 -23.92
C GLN A 80 -8.74 -0.33 -24.56
N VAL A 81 -10.03 -0.03 -24.42
CA VAL A 81 -10.57 1.24 -24.92
C VAL A 81 -9.99 2.39 -24.08
N GLY A 82 -9.42 3.39 -24.74
CA GLY A 82 -8.75 4.51 -24.10
C GLY A 82 -7.25 4.30 -23.84
N SER A 83 -6.66 3.17 -24.28
CA SER A 83 -5.20 3.01 -24.30
C SER A 83 -4.57 3.75 -25.47
N ALA A 84 -3.26 4.02 -25.38
CA ALA A 84 -2.50 4.63 -26.47
C ALA A 84 -2.64 3.83 -27.79
N GLU A 85 -2.68 2.49 -27.72
CA GLU A 85 -2.91 1.65 -28.91
C GLU A 85 -4.32 1.78 -29.47
N TYR A 86 -5.34 1.94 -28.63
CA TYR A 86 -6.69 2.20 -29.10
C TYR A 86 -6.78 3.54 -29.84
N ASP A 87 -6.10 4.57 -29.35
CA ASP A 87 -6.08 5.88 -29.97
C ASP A 87 -5.33 5.90 -31.30
N ILE A 88 -4.17 5.25 -31.38
CA ILE A 88 -3.45 5.05 -32.64
C ILE A 88 -4.34 4.29 -33.66
N LEU A 89 -5.09 3.28 -33.21
CA LEU A 89 -6.01 2.53 -34.06
C LEU A 89 -7.18 3.38 -34.55
N ARG A 90 -7.75 4.20 -33.65
CA ARG A 90 -8.84 5.15 -33.95
C ARG A 90 -8.39 6.22 -34.94
N GLU A 91 -7.17 6.73 -34.79
CA GLU A 91 -6.60 7.72 -35.71
C GLU A 91 -6.37 7.14 -37.11
N LEU A 92 -5.79 5.93 -37.19
CA LEU A 92 -5.61 5.23 -38.44
C LEU A 92 -6.95 5.02 -39.17
N VAL A 93 -8.00 4.65 -38.43
CA VAL A 93 -9.36 4.49 -38.96
C VAL A 93 -9.90 5.81 -39.51
N GLY A 94 -9.81 6.89 -38.72
CA GLY A 94 -10.30 8.22 -39.15
C GLY A 94 -9.65 8.70 -40.45
N ARG A 95 -8.36 8.41 -40.63
CA ARG A 95 -7.62 8.77 -41.85
C ARG A 95 -7.92 7.86 -43.04
N ILE A 96 -8.18 6.57 -42.83
CA ILE A 96 -8.60 5.65 -43.91
C ILE A 96 -10.01 5.98 -44.41
N LEU A 97 -10.89 6.46 -43.52
CA LEU A 97 -12.26 6.85 -43.85
C LEU A 97 -12.39 8.27 -44.39
N ASP A 98 -11.27 8.99 -44.56
CA ASP A 98 -11.19 10.33 -45.18
C ASP A 98 -12.01 11.41 -44.41
N ASP A 99 -12.07 11.30 -43.08
CA ASP A 99 -12.77 12.26 -42.19
C ASP A 99 -11.80 13.35 -41.62
N VAL A 100 -10.60 13.47 -42.20
CA VAL A 100 -9.58 14.47 -41.83
C VAL A 100 -9.24 15.32 -43.04
N ASP A 101 -9.99 16.42 -43.17
CA ASP A 101 -9.91 17.39 -44.26
C ASP A 101 -8.73 18.37 -44.04
N ASP A 102 -7.48 17.90 -43.96
CA ASP A 102 -6.31 18.78 -44.17
C ASP A 102 -4.98 18.01 -44.42
N CYS A 103 -4.53 17.98 -45.68
CA CYS A 103 -3.19 17.55 -46.10
C CYS A 103 -2.14 18.67 -45.90
N GLY A 104 -2.18 19.36 -44.76
CA GLY A 104 -1.44 20.60 -44.52
C GLY A 104 -0.42 20.61 -43.38
N ARG A 105 -0.30 19.54 -42.57
CA ARG A 105 0.71 19.51 -41.49
C ARG A 105 2.01 18.84 -41.94
N ASP A 106 3.06 19.64 -41.86
CA ASP A 106 4.47 19.32 -42.09
C ASP A 106 4.86 18.06 -41.29
N ILE A 107 5.15 16.97 -42.00
CA ILE A 107 5.51 15.68 -41.42
C ILE A 107 7.01 15.72 -41.15
N GLY A 108 7.39 16.30 -40.01
CA GLY A 108 8.80 16.52 -39.66
C GLY A 108 9.09 17.00 -38.24
N SER A 109 8.21 16.78 -37.27
CA SER A 109 8.45 17.06 -35.84
C SER A 109 7.65 16.08 -34.95
N PRO A 110 8.13 15.82 -33.71
CA PRO A 110 8.10 14.52 -33.03
C PRO A 110 6.73 14.16 -32.42
N VAL A 111 6.69 12.99 -31.75
CA VAL A 111 5.76 12.49 -30.71
C VAL A 111 4.66 13.50 -30.35
N ASP A 112 3.40 13.03 -30.26
CA ASP A 112 2.22 13.77 -29.78
C ASP A 112 2.64 14.96 -28.92
N PRO A 113 2.25 16.22 -29.25
CA PRO A 113 2.76 17.36 -28.50
C PRO A 113 2.59 17.06 -27.02
N ASP A 114 3.69 17.18 -26.27
CA ASP A 114 3.70 17.06 -24.82
C ASP A 114 2.39 17.70 -24.30
N PRO A 115 1.70 17.07 -23.33
CA PRO A 115 0.51 17.68 -22.76
C PRO A 115 0.81 19.15 -22.44
N ASP A 116 -0.12 20.06 -22.73
CA ASP A 116 0.11 21.49 -22.50
C ASP A 116 0.16 21.77 -20.99
N CYS A 117 1.30 21.50 -20.39
CA CYS A 117 1.59 21.65 -18.97
C CYS A 117 1.91 23.11 -18.59
N GLY A 118 1.63 24.06 -19.50
CA GLY A 118 1.70 25.49 -19.25
C GLY A 118 0.62 25.99 -18.28
N GLY A 119 -0.42 25.19 -18.03
CA GLY A 119 -1.49 25.47 -17.08
C GLY A 119 -1.12 25.27 -15.61
N GLU A 120 -2.10 25.53 -14.73
CA GLU A 120 -2.03 25.15 -13.32
C GLU A 120 -2.32 23.65 -13.18
N LEU A 121 -1.55 22.95 -12.33
CA LEU A 121 -1.77 21.52 -12.07
C LEU A 121 -3.15 21.30 -11.43
N SER A 122 -3.94 20.37 -11.97
CA SER A 122 -5.24 20.02 -11.37
C SER A 122 -5.05 19.32 -10.02
N PRO A 123 -5.83 19.66 -8.98
CA PRO A 123 -5.88 18.86 -7.77
C PRO A 123 -6.47 17.47 -8.05
N GLY A 124 -6.20 16.51 -7.16
CA GLY A 124 -6.78 15.16 -7.24
C GLY A 124 -8.20 15.10 -6.69
N ARG A 125 -8.92 14.00 -6.92
CA ARG A 125 -10.27 13.80 -6.36
C ARG A 125 -10.26 13.57 -4.84
N ARG A 126 -11.38 13.86 -4.18
CA ARG A 126 -11.62 13.51 -2.76
C ARG A 126 -11.53 12.00 -2.53
N MET A 127 -11.00 11.58 -1.38
CA MET A 127 -10.93 10.16 -1.04
C MET A 127 -10.75 9.92 0.47
N LEU A 128 -11.03 8.68 0.89
CA LEU A 128 -10.59 8.13 2.17
C LEU A 128 -9.44 7.16 1.90
N ARG A 129 -8.32 7.30 2.60
CA ARG A 129 -7.14 6.44 2.42
C ARG A 129 -6.96 5.53 3.61
N ARG A 130 -7.16 4.23 3.43
CA ARG A 130 -6.82 3.28 4.48
C ARG A 130 -5.31 3.35 4.75
N LEU A 131 -4.91 3.29 6.02
CA LEU A 131 -3.50 3.11 6.37
C LEU A 131 -2.99 1.81 5.74
N SER A 132 -1.82 1.84 5.10
CA SER A 132 -1.11 0.60 4.76
C SER A 132 -0.67 -0.12 6.04
N HIS A 133 -0.32 -1.40 5.96
CA HIS A 133 0.16 -2.11 7.16
C HIS A 133 1.42 -1.48 7.77
N VAL A 134 2.31 -0.91 6.95
CA VAL A 134 3.48 -0.15 7.44
C VAL A 134 3.04 1.12 8.16
N GLU A 135 2.11 1.89 7.57
CA GLU A 135 1.57 3.11 8.18
C GLU A 135 0.83 2.81 9.49
N PHE A 136 0.06 1.72 9.55
CA PHE A 136 -0.64 1.25 10.75
C PHE A 136 0.37 0.90 11.85
N GLN A 137 1.38 0.08 11.54
CA GLN A 137 2.42 -0.33 12.49
C GLN A 137 3.20 0.85 13.07
N ASN A 138 3.62 1.79 12.21
CA ASN A 138 4.33 2.99 12.67
C ASN A 138 3.41 3.88 13.52
N THR A 139 2.15 4.03 13.13
CA THR A 139 1.17 4.81 13.90
C THR A 139 0.93 4.18 15.28
N ILE A 140 0.81 2.86 15.37
CA ILE A 140 0.67 2.14 16.65
C ILE A 140 1.87 2.37 17.56
N ARG A 141 3.09 2.24 17.02
CA ARG A 141 4.33 2.52 17.76
C ARG A 141 4.32 3.92 18.36
N ASP A 142 3.97 4.93 17.57
CA ASP A 142 3.98 6.32 18.03
C ASP A 142 2.79 6.66 18.95
N LEU A 143 1.65 5.98 18.79
CA LEU A 143 0.42 6.26 19.52
C LEU A 143 0.38 5.58 20.90
N ILE A 144 0.82 4.32 20.98
CA ILE A 144 0.71 3.50 22.20
C ILE A 144 2.03 2.87 22.65
N GLY A 145 3.13 3.05 21.91
CA GLY A 145 4.45 2.53 22.31
C GLY A 145 4.65 1.03 22.14
N VAL A 146 3.78 0.37 21.36
CA VAL A 146 3.83 -1.08 21.10
C VAL A 146 4.45 -1.33 19.73
N ASP A 147 5.42 -2.24 19.66
CA ASP A 147 5.97 -2.75 18.41
C ASP A 147 5.20 -4.00 17.97
N ILE A 148 4.67 -3.98 16.74
CA ILE A 148 3.92 -5.10 16.17
C ILE A 148 4.56 -5.58 14.86
N ASP A 149 4.31 -6.84 14.49
CA ASP A 149 4.54 -7.35 13.13
C ASP A 149 3.22 -7.34 12.34
N ALA A 150 2.92 -6.22 11.69
CA ALA A 150 1.69 -6.09 10.91
C ALA A 150 1.65 -7.01 9.69
N LYS A 151 2.81 -7.37 9.11
CA LYS A 151 2.88 -8.29 7.96
C LYS A 151 2.49 -9.72 8.35
N GLY A 152 2.85 -10.14 9.56
CA GLY A 152 2.42 -11.43 10.11
C GLY A 152 0.97 -11.44 10.62
N ALA A 153 0.45 -10.31 11.08
CA ALA A 153 -0.89 -10.20 11.66
C ALA A 153 -2.02 -10.09 10.63
N PHE A 154 -1.76 -9.52 9.45
CA PHE A 154 -2.80 -9.18 8.46
C PHE A 154 -2.66 -9.96 7.15
N VAL A 155 -3.78 -10.10 6.43
CA VAL A 155 -3.72 -10.44 5.00
C VAL A 155 -2.90 -9.38 4.25
N ALA A 156 -2.11 -9.77 3.25
CA ALA A 156 -1.23 -8.82 2.55
C ALA A 156 -2.02 -7.72 1.82
N ASP A 157 -1.44 -6.51 1.78
CA ASP A 157 -1.97 -5.39 1.02
C ASP A 157 -1.80 -5.59 -0.48
N SER A 158 -2.74 -5.05 -1.26
CA SER A 158 -2.64 -4.99 -2.71
C SER A 158 -1.43 -4.14 -3.12
N VAL A 159 -0.62 -4.65 -4.04
CA VAL A 159 0.55 -3.93 -4.57
C VAL A 159 0.27 -3.41 -5.98
N GLU A 160 0.41 -2.11 -6.18
CA GLU A 160 0.24 -1.42 -7.45
C GLU A 160 1.50 -0.63 -7.77
N HIS A 161 2.09 -0.87 -8.95
CA HIS A 161 3.39 -0.33 -9.36
C HIS A 161 4.53 -0.46 -8.32
N GLY A 162 4.47 -1.49 -7.46
CA GLY A 162 5.47 -1.75 -6.42
C GLY A 162 5.10 -1.21 -5.03
N PHE A 163 4.04 -0.41 -4.91
CA PHE A 163 3.64 0.22 -3.65
C PHE A 163 2.31 -0.33 -3.12
N GLU A 164 2.16 -0.32 -1.79
CA GLU A 164 1.04 -0.94 -1.06
C GLU A 164 0.07 0.08 -0.47
N ASN A 165 0.06 1.31 -0.99
CA ASN A 165 -0.71 2.45 -0.46
C ASN A 165 -1.73 3.02 -1.46
N HIS A 166 -2.17 2.20 -2.42
CA HIS A 166 -3.15 2.60 -3.44
C HIS A 166 -4.58 2.62 -2.87
N PRO A 167 -5.24 3.78 -2.76
CA PRO A 167 -6.48 3.92 -1.99
C PRO A 167 -7.64 3.06 -2.51
N GLU A 168 -7.81 2.91 -3.83
CA GLU A 168 -8.87 2.06 -4.41
C GLU A 168 -8.68 0.55 -4.23
N ARG A 169 -7.48 0.13 -3.79
CA ARG A 169 -7.13 -1.28 -3.65
C ARG A 169 -7.08 -1.74 -2.20
N LEU A 170 -7.25 -0.82 -1.27
CA LEU A 170 -7.09 -1.03 0.15
C LEU A 170 -8.45 -1.03 0.87
N ASP A 171 -9.23 -2.08 0.61
CA ASP A 171 -10.52 -2.31 1.24
C ASP A 171 -10.41 -3.14 2.54
N VAL A 172 -11.30 -2.86 3.49
CA VAL A 172 -11.42 -3.67 4.72
C VAL A 172 -12.42 -4.79 4.48
N SER A 173 -11.90 -5.99 4.18
CA SER A 173 -12.70 -7.22 4.13
C SER A 173 -13.16 -7.67 5.53
N GLY A 174 -14.18 -8.53 5.61
CA GLY A 174 -14.63 -9.09 6.89
C GLY A 174 -13.54 -9.87 7.65
N LEU A 175 -12.61 -10.51 6.92
CA LEU A 175 -11.45 -11.16 7.52
C LEU A 175 -10.49 -10.13 8.12
N LEU A 176 -10.14 -9.09 7.35
CA LEU A 176 -9.23 -8.05 7.81
C LEU A 176 -9.82 -7.26 8.99
N ALA A 177 -11.12 -6.99 9.00
CA ALA A 177 -11.80 -6.39 10.15
C ALA A 177 -11.65 -7.23 11.43
N ASN A 178 -11.79 -8.56 11.32
CA ASN A 178 -11.55 -9.47 12.45
C ASN A 178 -10.10 -9.45 12.92
N GLN A 179 -9.13 -9.41 11.99
CA GLN A 179 -7.71 -9.32 12.34
C GLN A 179 -7.38 -8.00 13.05
N TYR A 180 -7.94 -6.88 12.60
CA TYR A 180 -7.81 -5.59 13.30
C TYR A 180 -8.37 -5.65 14.72
N ARG A 181 -9.50 -6.31 14.93
CA ARG A 181 -10.09 -6.50 16.26
C ARG A 181 -9.20 -7.33 17.17
N GLU A 182 -8.78 -8.50 16.72
CA GLU A 182 -7.92 -9.41 17.48
C GLU A 182 -6.60 -8.75 17.86
N LEU A 183 -5.98 -8.03 16.91
CA LEU A 183 -4.75 -7.29 17.19
C LEU A 183 -4.99 -6.13 18.15
N ALA A 184 -6.08 -5.36 18.00
CA ALA A 184 -6.40 -4.26 18.90
C ALA A 184 -6.62 -4.73 20.35
N GLU A 185 -7.32 -5.87 20.53
CA GLU A 185 -7.49 -6.52 21.83
C GLU A 185 -6.15 -6.95 22.43
N SER A 186 -5.31 -7.65 21.64
CA SER A 186 -3.97 -8.07 22.08
C SER A 186 -3.07 -6.90 22.45
N MET A 187 -2.98 -5.87 21.60
CA MET A 187 -2.16 -4.69 21.87
C MET A 187 -2.62 -3.97 23.15
N ALA A 188 -3.93 -3.83 23.36
CA ALA A 188 -4.44 -3.17 24.55
C ALA A 188 -4.01 -3.87 25.84
N GLU A 189 -3.82 -5.19 25.85
CA GLU A 189 -3.27 -5.92 27.00
C GLU A 189 -1.80 -5.55 27.29
N GLU A 190 -1.00 -5.31 26.25
CA GLU A 190 0.43 -4.99 26.35
C GLU A 190 0.72 -3.52 26.68
N VAL A 191 -0.23 -2.61 26.42
CA VAL A 191 -0.03 -1.17 26.63
C VAL A 191 0.20 -0.81 28.10
N ASP A 192 1.23 0.01 28.34
CA ASP A 192 1.42 0.72 29.60
C ASP A 192 0.43 1.91 29.71
N ILE A 193 -0.74 1.64 30.28
CA ILE A 193 -1.80 2.63 30.47
C ILE A 193 -1.31 3.83 31.30
N ALA A 194 -0.41 3.64 32.26
CA ALA A 194 0.09 4.71 33.11
C ALA A 194 0.84 5.78 32.31
N SER A 195 1.49 5.37 31.21
CA SER A 195 2.21 6.28 30.32
C SER A 195 1.29 7.11 29.41
N LEU A 196 0.05 6.67 29.18
CA LEU A 196 -0.86 7.29 28.20
C LEU A 196 -1.91 8.21 28.83
N ILE A 197 -2.26 8.01 30.09
CA ILE A 197 -3.33 8.77 30.75
C ILE A 197 -2.83 10.06 31.42
N PRO A 198 -3.65 11.10 31.53
CA PRO A 198 -3.26 12.39 32.14
C PRO A 198 -3.47 12.43 33.67
N CYS A 199 -3.52 11.29 34.33
CA CYS A 199 -3.72 11.15 35.79
C CYS A 199 -2.97 9.93 36.35
N ASP A 200 -2.90 9.82 37.67
CA ASP A 200 -2.48 8.58 38.31
C ASP A 200 -3.60 7.52 38.16
N ILE A 201 -3.25 6.28 37.84
CA ILE A 201 -4.20 5.16 37.69
C ILE A 201 -5.04 5.00 38.96
N ALA A 202 -4.43 5.16 40.15
CA ALA A 202 -5.12 4.99 41.43
C ALA A 202 -6.26 6.01 41.61
N ASP A 203 -6.10 7.21 41.05
CA ASP A 203 -7.07 8.31 41.12
C ASP A 203 -7.96 8.40 39.87
N GLY A 204 -7.93 7.37 39.01
CA GLY A 204 -8.66 7.34 37.75
C GLY A 204 -10.17 7.52 37.92
N ASP A 205 -10.72 8.54 37.25
CA ASP A 205 -12.15 8.84 37.25
C ASP A 205 -12.66 9.18 35.84
N ILE A 206 -13.97 9.40 35.71
CA ILE A 206 -14.61 9.77 34.44
C ILE A 206 -14.05 11.06 33.83
N ASN A 207 -13.50 11.98 34.63
CA ASN A 207 -12.89 13.22 34.12
C ASN A 207 -11.50 12.94 33.55
N CYS A 208 -10.72 12.05 34.19
CA CYS A 208 -9.48 11.56 33.61
C CYS A 208 -9.74 10.81 32.30
N ALA A 209 -10.71 9.89 32.28
CA ALA A 209 -11.12 9.18 31.07
C ALA A 209 -11.55 10.14 29.96
N HIS A 210 -12.33 11.19 30.26
CA HIS A 210 -12.70 12.22 29.28
C HIS A 210 -11.47 12.94 28.70
N ARG A 211 -10.50 13.34 29.54
CA ARG A 211 -9.27 13.99 29.05
C ARG A 211 -8.43 13.03 28.21
N PHE A 212 -8.33 11.77 28.62
CA PHE A 212 -7.68 10.72 27.84
C PHE A 212 -8.35 10.54 26.48
N ILE A 213 -9.68 10.35 26.42
CA ILE A 213 -10.45 10.21 25.17
C ILE A 213 -10.16 11.37 24.21
N ALA A 214 -10.15 12.61 24.71
CA ALA A 214 -9.91 13.77 23.88
C ALA A 214 -8.46 13.84 23.35
N GLN A 215 -7.47 13.59 24.22
CA GLN A 215 -6.05 13.67 23.85
C GLN A 215 -5.60 12.50 22.98
N PHE A 216 -5.99 11.28 23.35
CA PHE A 216 -5.72 10.06 22.61
C PHE A 216 -6.47 10.08 21.28
N GLY A 217 -7.75 10.45 21.29
CA GLY A 217 -8.56 10.56 20.08
C GLY A 217 -8.02 11.60 19.08
N LEU A 218 -7.52 12.76 19.56
CA LEU A 218 -6.87 13.75 18.69
C LEU A 218 -5.73 13.13 17.87
N LYS A 219 -4.90 12.32 18.52
CA LYS A 219 -3.77 11.63 17.91
C LYS A 219 -4.24 10.48 17.02
N ALA A 220 -5.10 9.61 17.53
CA ALA A 220 -5.62 8.44 16.84
C ALA A 220 -6.42 8.80 15.57
N TYR A 221 -7.22 9.87 15.61
CA TYR A 221 -8.02 10.32 14.46
C TYR A 221 -7.32 11.41 13.66
N ARG A 222 -6.19 11.92 14.16
CA ARG A 222 -5.42 13.06 13.61
C ARG A 222 -6.25 14.33 13.46
N ARG A 223 -7.35 14.43 14.21
CA ARG A 223 -8.23 15.59 14.31
C ARG A 223 -8.94 15.58 15.67
N PRO A 224 -9.43 16.73 16.15
CA PRO A 224 -10.29 16.75 17.31
C PRO A 224 -11.51 15.86 17.11
N LEU A 225 -11.89 15.15 18.16
CA LEU A 225 -13.14 14.41 18.18
C LEU A 225 -14.33 15.37 18.25
N THR A 226 -15.44 14.96 17.67
CA THR A 226 -16.72 15.65 17.85
C THR A 226 -17.26 15.42 19.26
N ALA A 227 -18.23 16.25 19.67
CA ALA A 227 -18.89 16.06 20.96
C ALA A 227 -19.60 14.69 21.05
N ASP A 228 -20.19 14.23 19.95
CA ASP A 228 -20.88 12.94 19.88
C ASP A 228 -19.90 11.77 19.98
N GLU A 229 -18.74 11.86 19.31
CA GLU A 229 -17.67 10.87 19.43
C GLU A 229 -17.17 10.78 20.88
N ILE A 230 -16.90 11.92 21.53
CA ILE A 230 -16.49 11.95 22.94
C ILE A 230 -17.56 11.32 23.83
N SER A 231 -18.84 11.63 23.60
CA SER A 231 -19.95 11.06 24.37
C SER A 231 -20.01 9.55 24.23
N ALA A 232 -19.93 9.03 23.00
CA ALA A 232 -19.97 7.59 22.72
C ALA A 232 -18.84 6.83 23.46
N TYR A 233 -17.61 7.35 23.45
CA TYR A 233 -16.50 6.72 24.19
C TYR A 233 -16.65 6.80 25.70
N ARG A 234 -17.24 7.89 26.22
CA ARG A 234 -17.54 8.00 27.65
C ARG A 234 -18.64 7.02 28.09
N ASP A 235 -19.63 6.79 27.24
CA ASP A 235 -20.70 5.84 27.50
C ASP A 235 -20.15 4.40 27.49
N LEU A 236 -19.28 4.07 26.53
CA LEU A 236 -18.54 2.81 26.51
C LEU A 236 -17.70 2.62 27.78
N TYR A 237 -16.90 3.62 28.15
CA TYR A 237 -16.12 3.59 29.39
C TYR A 237 -17.02 3.34 30.60
N THR A 238 -18.14 4.05 30.70
CA THR A 238 -19.09 3.91 31.81
C THR A 238 -19.70 2.50 31.87
N LEU A 239 -19.96 1.88 30.71
CA LEU A 239 -20.45 0.51 30.62
C LEU A 239 -19.41 -0.49 31.15
N VAL A 240 -18.14 -0.32 30.78
CA VAL A 240 -17.05 -1.22 31.17
C VAL A 240 -16.74 -1.10 32.66
N VAL A 241 -16.56 0.11 33.19
CA VAL A 241 -16.16 0.31 34.60
C VAL A 241 -17.24 -0.03 35.62
N ARG A 242 -18.46 -0.36 35.18
CA ARG A 242 -19.48 -0.97 36.06
C ARG A 242 -19.12 -2.40 36.45
N GLN A 243 -18.32 -3.08 35.63
CA GLN A 243 -17.97 -4.48 35.79
C GLN A 243 -16.46 -4.65 36.04
N GLU A 244 -15.66 -3.71 35.56
CA GLU A 244 -14.20 -3.77 35.56
C GLU A 244 -13.54 -2.53 36.19
N CYS A 245 -12.22 -2.57 36.34
CA CYS A 245 -11.44 -1.45 36.87
C CYS A 245 -11.30 -0.28 35.87
N PHE A 246 -10.93 0.91 36.38
CA PHE A 246 -10.67 2.11 35.56
C PHE A 246 -9.78 1.81 34.35
N GLU A 247 -8.69 1.11 34.62
CA GLU A 247 -7.65 0.80 33.65
C GLU A 247 -8.17 -0.13 32.54
N GLN A 248 -9.08 -1.07 32.84
CA GLN A 248 -9.75 -1.87 31.82
C GLN A 248 -10.73 -1.03 30.98
N GLY A 249 -11.38 -0.03 31.60
CA GLY A 249 -12.17 0.98 30.88
C GLY A 249 -11.34 1.73 29.82
N ILE A 250 -10.10 2.11 30.15
CA ILE A 250 -9.18 2.76 29.20
C ILE A 250 -8.76 1.79 28.09
N ARG A 251 -8.45 0.52 28.40
CA ARG A 251 -8.13 -0.49 27.38
C ARG A 251 -9.23 -0.65 26.35
N TRP A 252 -10.49 -0.78 26.80
CA TRP A 252 -11.61 -0.91 25.87
C TRP A 252 -11.86 0.34 25.02
N ILE A 253 -11.52 1.54 25.51
CA ILE A 253 -11.49 2.75 24.67
C ILE A 253 -10.44 2.62 23.57
N ILE A 254 -9.22 2.19 23.91
CA ILE A 254 -8.14 1.97 22.92
C ILE A 254 -8.58 0.96 21.87
N VAL A 255 -9.08 -0.21 22.29
CA VAL A 255 -9.61 -1.26 21.40
C VAL A 255 -10.66 -0.71 20.44
N ALA A 256 -11.61 0.09 20.95
CA ALA A 256 -12.68 0.65 20.13
C ALA A 256 -12.18 1.73 19.16
N MET A 257 -11.21 2.56 19.55
CA MET A 257 -10.65 3.59 18.68
C MET A 257 -9.77 3.00 17.57
N LEU A 258 -8.95 1.98 17.86
CA LEU A 258 -8.07 1.34 16.88
C LEU A 258 -8.81 0.55 15.80
N GLN A 259 -10.09 0.23 16.02
CA GLN A 259 -10.96 -0.42 15.03
C GLN A 259 -11.84 0.57 14.25
N SER A 260 -11.82 1.84 14.63
CA SER A 260 -12.69 2.85 14.01
C SER A 260 -12.23 3.17 12.59
N PRO A 261 -13.16 3.41 11.64
CA PRO A 261 -12.81 3.95 10.33
C PRO A 261 -12.01 5.26 10.42
N HIS A 262 -12.21 6.08 11.45
CA HIS A 262 -11.43 7.30 11.65
C HIS A 262 -9.97 7.05 12.08
N PHE A 263 -9.68 5.87 12.62
CA PHE A 263 -8.31 5.42 12.83
C PHE A 263 -7.77 4.71 11.58
N LEU A 264 -8.52 3.76 11.02
CA LEU A 264 -8.07 2.95 9.89
C LEU A 264 -7.91 3.77 8.60
N TYR A 265 -8.61 4.89 8.45
CA TYR A 265 -8.56 5.75 7.27
C TYR A 265 -8.11 7.17 7.60
N ARG A 266 -7.34 7.76 6.69
CA ARG A 266 -7.03 9.18 6.59
C ARG A 266 -8.08 9.85 5.70
N SER A 267 -8.60 10.99 6.16
CA SER A 267 -9.55 11.80 5.39
C SER A 267 -8.81 12.73 4.44
N GLU A 268 -9.28 12.79 3.19
CA GLU A 268 -8.92 13.81 2.21
C GLU A 268 -10.17 14.32 1.51
N LEU A 269 -11.20 14.62 2.32
CA LEU A 269 -12.52 15.02 1.83
C LEU A 269 -12.62 16.54 1.71
N GLY A 270 -11.90 17.28 2.57
CA GLY A 270 -11.89 18.73 2.58
C GLY A 270 -13.27 19.36 2.81
N ARG A 271 -13.32 20.67 2.64
CA ARG A 271 -14.52 21.51 2.73
C ARG A 271 -14.75 22.19 1.40
N ARG A 272 -16.00 22.20 0.94
CA ARG A 272 -16.40 22.80 -0.32
C ARG A 272 -16.01 24.29 -0.37
N GLU A 273 -15.32 24.68 -1.43
CA GLU A 273 -14.97 26.07 -1.78
C GLU A 273 -15.16 26.27 -3.29
N GLY A 274 -16.31 26.84 -3.68
CA GLY A 274 -16.66 26.97 -5.10
C GLY A 274 -16.97 25.61 -5.73
N ALA A 275 -16.26 25.28 -6.82
CA ALA A 275 -16.37 23.99 -7.51
C ALA A 275 -15.41 22.91 -6.95
N ASP A 276 -14.45 23.32 -6.13
CA ASP A 276 -13.44 22.45 -5.54
C ASP A 276 -13.65 22.32 -4.02
N PHE A 277 -12.74 21.58 -3.38
CA PHE A 277 -12.69 21.38 -1.94
C PHE A 277 -11.30 21.75 -1.43
N VAL A 278 -11.24 22.38 -0.26
CA VAL A 278 -9.99 22.71 0.44
C VAL A 278 -9.84 21.78 1.63
N LEU A 279 -8.72 21.07 1.70
CA LEU A 279 -8.38 20.22 2.83
C LEU A 279 -8.30 21.05 4.12
N THR A 280 -8.77 20.46 5.23
CA THR A 280 -8.63 21.10 6.53
C THR A 280 -7.16 21.09 6.97
N PRO A 281 -6.74 22.00 7.87
CA PRO A 281 -5.37 22.00 8.39
C PRO A 281 -4.93 20.66 9.00
N TYR A 282 -5.85 19.89 9.58
CA TYR A 282 -5.58 18.54 10.11
C TYR A 282 -5.37 17.50 9.01
N GLU A 283 -6.12 17.58 7.91
CA GLU A 283 -5.90 16.73 6.74
C GLU A 283 -4.56 17.05 6.07
N ILE A 284 -4.17 18.33 6.00
CA ILE A 284 -2.85 18.74 5.48
C ILE A 284 -1.72 18.26 6.40
N ALA A 285 -1.86 18.43 7.72
CA ALA A 285 -0.92 17.88 8.71
C ALA A 285 -0.75 16.36 8.54
N THR A 286 -1.86 15.65 8.37
CA THR A 286 -1.87 14.20 8.14
C THR A 286 -1.21 13.84 6.80
N GLY A 287 -1.49 14.59 5.73
CA GLY A 287 -0.84 14.39 4.43
C GLY A 287 0.68 14.53 4.52
N LEU A 288 1.16 15.56 5.21
CA LEU A 288 2.59 15.78 5.45
C LEU A 288 3.22 14.66 6.29
N SER A 289 2.61 14.27 7.42
CA SER A 289 3.19 13.27 8.31
C SER A 289 3.27 11.88 7.68
N TYR A 290 2.25 11.48 6.91
CA TYR A 290 2.27 10.17 6.28
C TYR A 290 3.11 10.13 5.01
N LEU A 291 3.23 11.23 4.26
CA LEU A 291 4.20 11.32 3.16
C LEU A 291 5.64 11.23 3.69
N LEU A 292 5.96 11.99 4.76
CA LEU A 292 7.34 12.24 5.17
C LEU A 292 7.85 11.26 6.22
N TRP A 293 6.98 10.75 7.09
CA TRP A 293 7.31 9.86 8.21
C TRP A 293 6.47 8.57 8.27
N GLN A 294 5.47 8.40 7.39
CA GLN A 294 4.57 7.23 7.38
C GLN A 294 3.93 6.94 8.74
N THR A 295 3.61 7.98 9.50
CA THR A 295 3.01 7.91 10.82
C THR A 295 2.22 9.20 11.13
N MET A 296 1.58 9.24 12.29
CA MET A 296 0.75 10.37 12.75
C MET A 296 1.56 11.68 12.89
N PRO A 297 0.89 12.86 12.81
CA PRO A 297 1.53 14.16 13.05
C PRO A 297 2.16 14.25 14.45
N ASP A 298 3.27 14.98 14.56
CA ASP A 298 3.84 15.32 15.86
C ASP A 298 3.13 16.53 16.51
N GLU A 299 3.50 16.84 17.76
CA GLU A 299 2.88 17.92 18.52
C GLU A 299 3.03 19.28 17.83
N GLU A 300 4.19 19.55 17.20
CA GLU A 300 4.40 20.78 16.44
C GLU A 300 3.44 20.87 15.26
N LEU A 301 3.32 19.81 14.46
CA LEU A 301 2.44 19.80 13.29
C LEU A 301 0.96 19.90 13.68
N PHE A 302 0.55 19.27 14.79
CA PHE A 302 -0.79 19.49 15.37
C PHE A 302 -1.00 20.93 15.82
N SER A 303 -0.01 21.56 16.46
CA SER A 303 -0.12 22.96 16.90
C SER A 303 -0.31 23.90 15.72
N VAL A 304 0.45 23.74 14.64
CA VAL A 304 0.31 24.58 13.43
C VAL A 304 -1.03 24.32 12.72
N ALA A 305 -1.55 23.07 12.77
CA ALA A 305 -2.87 22.74 12.27
C ALA A 305 -3.99 23.45 13.06
N VAL A 306 -3.90 23.47 14.40
CA VAL A 306 -4.85 24.17 15.28
C VAL A 306 -4.93 25.66 14.95
N ASP A 307 -3.78 26.30 14.68
CA ASP A 307 -3.70 27.72 14.34
C ASP A 307 -4.24 28.06 12.94
N GLY A 308 -4.60 27.05 12.14
CA GLY A 308 -5.12 27.22 10.77
C GLY A 308 -4.07 27.64 9.74
N ARG A 309 -2.79 27.63 10.11
CA ARG A 309 -1.69 28.18 9.30
C ARG A 309 -1.17 27.22 8.23
N LEU A 310 -1.52 25.94 8.28
CA LEU A 310 -1.15 24.93 7.27
C LEU A 310 -1.81 25.13 5.90
N LEU A 311 -2.54 26.22 5.69
CA LEU A 311 -2.99 26.65 4.36
C LEU A 311 -1.99 27.61 3.68
N GLU A 312 -1.01 28.12 4.42
CA GLU A 312 0.02 29.03 3.90
C GLU A 312 1.18 28.22 3.26
N PRO A 313 1.51 28.43 1.98
CA PRO A 313 2.57 27.67 1.31
C PRO A 313 3.94 27.74 2.01
N ASP A 314 4.30 28.89 2.57
CA ASP A 314 5.56 29.08 3.29
C ASP A 314 5.62 28.25 4.59
N VAL A 315 4.46 28.05 5.24
CA VAL A 315 4.35 27.23 6.46
C VAL A 315 4.46 25.75 6.12
N ILE A 316 3.81 25.30 5.03
CA ILE A 316 3.97 23.94 4.50
C ILE A 316 5.44 23.69 4.17
N ALA A 317 6.09 24.58 3.42
CA ALA A 317 7.50 24.44 3.05
C ALA A 317 8.42 24.36 4.28
N ALA A 318 8.18 25.18 5.31
CA ALA A 318 8.95 25.15 6.55
C ALA A 318 8.77 23.82 7.32
N GLN A 319 7.54 23.31 7.42
CA GLN A 319 7.26 22.03 8.07
C GLN A 319 7.85 20.86 7.27
N THR A 320 7.71 20.86 5.94
CA THR A 320 8.35 19.87 5.06
C THR A 320 9.86 19.83 5.26
N ALA A 321 10.53 20.99 5.27
CA ALA A 321 11.97 21.07 5.48
C ALA A 321 12.40 20.54 6.85
N ARG A 322 11.65 20.88 7.91
CA ARG A 322 11.87 20.36 9.28
C ARG A 322 11.75 18.84 9.30
N MET A 323 10.69 18.30 8.72
CA MET A 323 10.38 16.87 8.77
C MET A 323 11.34 16.03 7.93
N LEU A 324 11.79 16.55 6.78
CA LEU A 324 12.83 15.94 5.95
C LEU A 324 14.23 15.96 6.59
N ALA A 325 14.45 16.78 7.61
CA ALA A 325 15.69 16.80 8.39
C ALA A 325 15.66 15.84 9.60
N ASP A 326 14.48 15.36 9.99
CA ASP A 326 14.28 14.43 11.11
C ASP A 326 14.63 12.99 10.69
N GLU A 327 15.19 12.20 11.61
CA GLU A 327 15.58 10.80 11.37
C GLU A 327 14.40 9.90 10.98
N ARG A 328 13.17 10.23 11.37
CA ARG A 328 11.98 9.49 10.92
C ARG A 328 11.80 9.49 9.41
N SER A 329 12.35 10.49 8.70
CA SER A 329 12.31 10.52 7.22
C SER A 329 13.22 9.47 6.57
N VAL A 330 14.19 8.91 7.31
CA VAL A 330 15.09 7.86 6.81
C VAL A 330 14.32 6.55 6.58
N SER A 331 13.49 6.13 7.52
CA SER A 331 12.63 4.94 7.36
C SER A 331 11.66 5.08 6.19
N MET A 332 11.22 6.32 5.92
CA MET A 332 10.34 6.60 4.78
C MET A 332 11.03 6.33 3.44
N VAL A 333 12.23 6.87 3.24
CA VAL A 333 12.97 6.65 1.99
C VAL A 333 13.47 5.21 1.85
N GLN A 334 13.80 4.54 2.96
CA GLN A 334 14.14 3.11 2.96
C GLN A 334 12.96 2.28 2.45
N ASN A 335 11.76 2.49 3.00
CA ASN A 335 10.56 1.81 2.52
C ASN A 335 10.30 2.13 1.03
N PHE A 336 10.40 3.41 0.63
CA PHE A 336 10.26 3.79 -0.77
C PHE A 336 11.21 3.01 -1.68
N VAL A 337 12.51 2.96 -1.38
CA VAL A 337 13.49 2.30 -2.24
C VAL A 337 13.32 0.78 -2.26
N LEU A 338 13.06 0.15 -1.11
CA LEU A 338 12.81 -1.28 -1.05
C LEU A 338 11.61 -1.67 -1.91
N ARG A 339 10.51 -0.91 -1.84
CA ARG A 339 9.29 -1.16 -2.64
C ARG A 339 9.46 -0.79 -4.11
N TRP A 340 10.11 0.34 -4.40
CA TRP A 340 10.39 0.79 -5.77
C TRP A 340 11.15 -0.26 -6.57
N LEU A 341 12.17 -0.87 -5.95
CA LEU A 341 13.04 -1.85 -6.61
C LEU A 341 12.69 -3.31 -6.26
N HIS A 342 11.55 -3.55 -5.60
CA HIS A 342 11.05 -4.85 -5.14
C HIS A 342 12.02 -5.64 -4.23
N LEU A 343 12.91 -4.96 -3.51
CA LEU A 343 13.95 -5.58 -2.68
C LEU A 343 13.37 -6.23 -1.42
N ASP A 344 12.18 -5.82 -1.00
CA ASP A 344 11.41 -6.46 0.07
C ASP A 344 11.08 -7.94 -0.21
N MET A 345 11.17 -8.38 -1.46
CA MET A 345 11.01 -9.77 -1.87
C MET A 345 12.26 -10.63 -1.62
N LEU A 346 13.40 -10.06 -1.22
CA LEU A 346 14.65 -10.81 -1.05
C LEU A 346 14.49 -12.00 -0.11
N MET A 347 13.69 -11.89 0.95
CA MET A 347 13.47 -13.00 1.89
C MET A 347 12.61 -14.12 1.31
N GLN A 348 11.84 -13.84 0.26
CA GLN A 348 10.84 -14.74 -0.32
C GLN A 348 11.34 -15.43 -1.59
N VAL A 349 12.30 -14.83 -2.31
CA VAL A 349 12.80 -15.41 -3.57
C VAL A 349 13.52 -16.74 -3.32
N VAL A 350 13.04 -17.78 -4.00
CA VAL A 350 13.61 -19.13 -3.92
C VAL A 350 14.87 -19.21 -4.75
N ARG A 351 15.96 -19.68 -4.14
CA ARG A 351 17.23 -20.00 -4.80
C ARG A 351 17.57 -21.45 -4.51
N ASP A 352 18.12 -22.14 -5.50
CA ASP A 352 18.54 -23.51 -5.37
C ASP A 352 19.68 -23.61 -4.35
N SER A 353 19.46 -24.31 -3.24
CA SER A 353 20.41 -24.39 -2.13
C SER A 353 21.59 -25.31 -2.41
N GLU A 354 21.51 -26.21 -3.41
CA GLU A 354 22.65 -27.00 -3.85
C GLU A 354 23.63 -26.14 -4.66
N ILE A 355 23.11 -25.19 -5.45
CA ILE A 355 23.91 -24.23 -6.23
C ILE A 355 24.40 -23.07 -5.36
N TYR A 356 23.52 -22.53 -4.52
CA TYR A 356 23.75 -21.30 -3.76
C TYR A 356 23.70 -21.53 -2.24
N ALA A 357 24.46 -22.52 -1.77
CA ALA A 357 24.55 -22.85 -0.33
C ALA A 357 24.98 -21.66 0.56
N ALA A 358 25.67 -20.65 -0.01
CA ALA A 358 26.08 -19.45 0.71
C ALA A 358 24.93 -18.47 0.98
N LEU A 359 23.77 -18.61 0.35
CA LEU A 359 22.64 -17.70 0.53
C LEU A 359 21.69 -18.16 1.66
N TYR A 360 22.20 -18.11 2.88
CA TYR A 360 21.42 -18.34 4.10
C TYR A 360 20.67 -17.08 4.56
N PHE A 361 19.88 -17.22 5.62
CA PHE A 361 18.96 -16.18 6.11
C PHE A 361 19.71 -14.91 6.52
N GLU A 362 20.75 -15.05 7.35
CA GLU A 362 21.52 -13.94 7.91
C GLU A 362 22.27 -13.14 6.82
N LEU A 363 22.73 -13.80 5.75
CA LEU A 363 23.31 -13.10 4.60
C LEU A 363 22.27 -12.26 3.86
N ARG A 364 21.03 -12.77 3.71
CA ARG A 364 19.94 -12.00 3.09
C ARG A 364 19.57 -10.78 3.94
N GLU A 365 19.50 -10.94 5.25
CA GLU A 365 19.30 -9.81 6.17
C GLU A 365 20.40 -8.78 6.03
N ALA A 366 21.67 -9.21 6.03
CA ALA A 366 22.79 -8.30 5.88
C ALA A 366 22.73 -7.53 4.53
N MET A 367 22.36 -8.18 3.43
CA MET A 367 22.18 -7.54 2.12
C MET A 367 21.06 -6.47 2.11
N LEU A 368 19.97 -6.70 2.85
CA LEU A 368 18.91 -5.69 3.02
C LEU A 368 19.40 -4.52 3.85
N GLU A 369 20.10 -4.80 4.95
CA GLU A 369 20.63 -3.75 5.83
C GLU A 369 21.75 -2.92 5.18
N GLU A 370 22.59 -3.52 4.31
CA GLU A 370 23.49 -2.78 3.42
C GLU A 370 22.72 -1.70 2.66
N THR A 371 21.59 -2.09 2.08
CA THR A 371 20.76 -1.19 1.26
C THR A 371 20.08 -0.11 2.11
N ASN A 372 19.55 -0.49 3.27
CA ASN A 372 18.91 0.45 4.20
C ASN A 372 19.90 1.49 4.70
N HIS A 373 21.11 1.09 5.11
CA HIS A 373 22.15 2.01 5.57
C HIS A 373 22.66 2.90 4.45
N PHE A 374 22.89 2.33 3.26
CA PHE A 374 23.30 3.09 2.08
C PHE A 374 22.31 4.19 1.71
N VAL A 375 21.03 3.84 1.53
CA VAL A 375 19.97 4.80 1.19
C VAL A 375 19.81 5.84 2.31
N GLY A 376 19.84 5.41 3.57
CA GLY A 376 19.74 6.31 4.71
C GLY A 376 20.90 7.31 4.81
N ASP A 377 22.13 6.88 4.54
CA ASP A 377 23.31 7.76 4.50
C ASP A 377 23.20 8.82 3.38
N LEU A 378 22.85 8.40 2.16
CA LEU A 378 22.63 9.33 1.04
C LEU A 378 21.52 10.33 1.35
N TRP A 379 20.44 9.88 1.98
CA TRP A 379 19.33 10.73 2.39
C TRP A 379 19.72 11.74 3.45
N ARG A 380 20.42 11.33 4.52
CA ARG A 380 20.89 12.25 5.58
C ARG A 380 21.78 13.35 5.02
N ARG A 381 22.68 12.99 4.10
CA ARG A 381 23.57 13.94 3.41
C ARG A 381 22.88 14.77 2.33
N ASN A 382 21.64 14.44 1.97
CA ASN A 382 20.88 15.03 0.88
C ASN A 382 21.65 14.99 -0.46
N GLU A 383 22.21 13.83 -0.77
CA GLU A 383 22.94 13.59 -2.01
C GLU A 383 22.04 13.69 -3.25
N SER A 384 22.65 13.72 -4.44
CA SER A 384 21.92 13.66 -5.70
C SER A 384 21.45 12.23 -6.03
N MET A 385 20.40 12.11 -6.85
CA MET A 385 19.95 10.81 -7.36
C MET A 385 21.06 10.03 -8.07
N ALA A 386 21.98 10.71 -8.74
CA ALA A 386 23.14 10.08 -9.39
C ALA A 386 23.97 9.22 -8.41
N GLN A 387 24.06 9.62 -7.14
CA GLN A 387 24.79 8.86 -6.11
C GLN A 387 24.15 7.52 -5.76
N LEU A 388 22.86 7.30 -6.07
CA LEU A 388 22.27 5.96 -5.98
C LEU A 388 22.95 4.97 -6.93
N PHE A 389 23.49 5.45 -8.06
CA PHE A 389 24.09 4.65 -9.12
C PHE A 389 25.61 4.73 -9.13
N GLN A 390 26.19 5.87 -8.78
CA GLN A 390 27.62 6.14 -8.95
C GLN A 390 28.45 6.01 -7.67
N SER A 391 27.83 5.65 -6.53
CA SER A 391 28.58 5.51 -5.28
C SER A 391 29.64 4.41 -5.39
N ASP A 392 30.84 4.76 -4.94
CA ASP A 392 32.01 3.90 -4.77
C ASP A 392 32.19 3.43 -3.33
N SER A 393 31.24 3.74 -2.45
CA SER A 393 31.18 3.26 -1.07
C SER A 393 29.81 2.67 -0.70
N SER A 394 29.81 1.76 0.26
CA SER A 394 28.61 1.10 0.82
C SER A 394 28.80 0.84 2.32
N TRP A 395 27.83 0.20 2.96
CA TRP A 395 27.86 -0.17 4.39
C TRP A 395 27.94 -1.69 4.53
N LEU A 396 29.03 -2.17 5.12
CA LEU A 396 29.26 -3.61 5.31
C LEU A 396 29.42 -3.95 6.80
N ASN A 397 28.93 -5.11 7.18
CA ASN A 397 29.28 -5.79 8.43
C ASN A 397 30.30 -6.91 8.13
N ASP A 398 30.70 -7.68 9.15
CA ASP A 398 31.68 -8.77 9.00
C ASP A 398 31.22 -9.81 7.95
N GLU A 399 29.94 -10.16 7.97
CA GLU A 399 29.30 -11.12 7.05
C GLU A 399 29.45 -10.68 5.58
N LEU A 400 29.06 -9.44 5.26
CA LEU A 400 29.18 -8.93 3.89
C LEU A 400 30.62 -8.66 3.48
N SER A 401 31.47 -8.24 4.42
CA SER A 401 32.91 -8.07 4.17
C SER A 401 33.54 -9.39 3.72
N GLU A 402 33.27 -10.49 4.42
CA GLU A 402 33.72 -11.82 4.02
C GLU A 402 33.10 -12.25 2.69
N TYR A 403 31.78 -12.06 2.54
CA TYR A 403 31.05 -12.50 1.36
C TYR A 403 31.46 -11.76 0.07
N TYR A 404 31.69 -10.45 0.14
CA TYR A 404 32.14 -9.63 -0.99
C TYR A 404 33.66 -9.63 -1.17
N GLY A 405 34.42 -10.08 -0.18
CA GLY A 405 35.88 -10.00 -0.17
C GLY A 405 36.41 -8.57 -0.06
N ILE A 406 35.66 -7.68 0.60
CA ILE A 406 35.99 -6.27 0.79
C ILE A 406 36.31 -6.06 2.28
N PRO A 407 37.55 -5.77 2.66
CA PRO A 407 37.93 -5.63 4.07
C PRO A 407 37.32 -4.36 4.68
N LEU A 408 36.78 -4.47 5.91
CA LEU A 408 36.16 -3.36 6.64
C LEU A 408 37.09 -2.16 6.90
N GLY A 409 38.41 -2.36 6.99
CA GLY A 409 39.36 -1.28 7.25
C GLY A 409 39.22 -0.69 8.66
N GLU A 410 39.58 0.59 8.83
CA GLU A 410 39.44 1.33 10.09
C GLU A 410 38.31 2.37 9.97
N GLY A 411 37.43 2.45 10.97
CA GLY A 411 36.40 3.48 11.03
C GLY A 411 35.38 3.26 12.15
N GLU A 412 34.33 4.08 12.16
CA GLU A 412 33.26 4.03 13.17
C GLU A 412 32.16 3.05 12.74
N VAL A 413 31.98 1.99 13.53
CA VAL A 413 30.89 1.03 13.36
C VAL A 413 29.63 1.64 13.97
N ASN A 414 28.52 1.62 13.22
CA ASN A 414 27.23 2.12 13.69
C ASN A 414 26.60 1.17 14.73
N ALA A 415 25.43 1.56 15.26
CA ALA A 415 24.73 0.78 16.29
C ALA A 415 24.32 -0.63 15.83
N ASP A 416 24.14 -0.82 14.53
CA ASP A 416 23.69 -2.07 13.90
C ASP A 416 24.87 -2.96 13.45
N GLY A 417 26.11 -2.55 13.75
CA GLY A 417 27.30 -3.34 13.43
C GLY A 417 27.85 -3.14 12.01
N PHE A 418 27.42 -2.09 11.30
CA PHE A 418 27.89 -1.78 9.95
C PHE A 418 28.91 -0.65 9.94
N LEU A 419 29.88 -0.76 9.05
CA LEU A 419 30.89 0.24 8.77
C LEU A 419 30.78 0.70 7.31
N LYS A 420 30.88 2.00 7.08
CA LYS A 420 30.97 2.55 5.74
C LYS A 420 32.36 2.29 5.15
N VAL A 421 32.42 1.68 3.97
CA VAL A 421 33.66 1.25 3.33
C VAL A 421 33.67 1.63 1.85
N GLU A 422 34.86 1.87 1.31
CA GLU A 422 35.09 1.98 -0.13
C GLU A 422 34.93 0.59 -0.77
N THR A 423 34.07 0.50 -1.78
CA THR A 423 33.77 -0.72 -2.55
C THR A 423 34.42 -0.72 -3.93
N ALA A 424 35.01 0.40 -4.36
CA ALA A 424 35.82 0.47 -5.57
C ALA A 424 37.14 -0.32 -5.44
N PRO A 425 37.68 -0.85 -6.57
CA PRO A 425 37.12 -0.83 -7.92
C PRO A 425 36.18 -2.02 -8.20
N THR A 426 35.85 -2.84 -7.21
CA THR A 426 35.16 -4.12 -7.42
C THR A 426 33.65 -3.98 -7.53
N ARG A 427 33.04 -3.02 -6.83
CA ARG A 427 31.59 -2.75 -6.85
C ARG A 427 31.34 -1.23 -6.83
N THR A 428 31.18 -0.63 -8.00
CA THR A 428 31.12 0.84 -8.21
C THR A 428 29.81 1.32 -8.85
N ALA A 429 28.74 0.55 -8.73
CA ALA A 429 27.45 0.85 -9.37
C ALA A 429 26.34 1.09 -8.33
N GLY A 430 26.73 1.62 -7.16
CA GLY A 430 25.83 1.91 -6.04
C GLY A 430 24.84 0.77 -5.78
N ILE A 431 23.56 1.13 -5.68
CA ILE A 431 22.47 0.21 -5.35
C ILE A 431 22.30 -0.93 -6.35
N LEU A 432 22.67 -0.74 -7.63
CA LEU A 432 22.55 -1.79 -8.65
C LEU A 432 23.55 -2.93 -8.43
N SER A 433 24.62 -2.67 -7.67
CA SER A 433 25.62 -3.67 -7.28
C SER A 433 25.36 -4.34 -5.93
N HIS A 434 24.32 -3.92 -5.20
CA HIS A 434 24.00 -4.51 -3.89
C HIS A 434 23.54 -5.96 -4.03
N GLY A 435 23.85 -6.77 -3.02
CA GLY A 435 23.39 -8.16 -2.99
C GLY A 435 21.86 -8.29 -3.00
N SER A 436 21.15 -7.36 -2.36
CA SER A 436 19.68 -7.31 -2.33
C SER A 436 19.08 -7.18 -3.73
N PHE A 437 19.61 -6.26 -4.55
CA PHE A 437 19.16 -6.03 -5.92
C PHE A 437 19.50 -7.22 -6.81
N LEU A 438 20.77 -7.62 -6.83
CA LEU A 438 21.29 -8.66 -7.72
C LEU A 438 20.66 -10.02 -7.45
N THR A 439 20.44 -10.34 -6.17
CA THR A 439 19.86 -11.60 -5.73
C THR A 439 18.36 -11.63 -5.94
N THR A 440 17.62 -10.53 -5.68
CA THR A 440 16.17 -10.49 -5.89
C THR A 440 15.82 -10.73 -7.36
N HIS A 441 16.55 -10.08 -8.26
CA HIS A 441 16.29 -10.09 -9.71
C HIS A 441 17.05 -11.20 -10.45
N ALA A 442 17.13 -12.39 -9.87
CA ALA A 442 17.77 -13.57 -10.45
C ALA A 442 16.78 -14.72 -10.67
N SER A 443 17.24 -15.78 -11.36
CA SER A 443 16.50 -17.04 -11.45
C SER A 443 16.88 -17.96 -10.28
N PRO A 444 16.14 -19.06 -10.01
CA PRO A 444 16.48 -19.98 -8.93
C PRO A 444 17.89 -20.57 -9.04
N THR A 445 18.39 -20.78 -10.26
CA THR A 445 19.65 -21.52 -10.52
C THR A 445 20.74 -20.68 -11.20
N SER A 446 20.46 -19.48 -11.70
CA SER A 446 21.43 -18.62 -12.40
C SER A 446 21.13 -17.13 -12.28
N SER A 447 22.05 -16.25 -12.72
CA SER A 447 21.72 -14.85 -13.02
C SER A 447 20.55 -14.77 -14.01
N SER A 448 19.92 -13.59 -14.14
CA SER A 448 18.80 -13.39 -15.07
C SER A 448 18.93 -12.02 -15.76
N PRO A 449 19.51 -11.97 -16.98
CA PRO A 449 19.47 -10.76 -17.79
C PRO A 449 18.04 -10.27 -18.02
N ILE A 450 17.08 -11.19 -18.16
CA ILE A 450 15.67 -10.84 -18.35
C ILE A 450 15.15 -10.04 -17.16
N HIS A 451 15.20 -10.60 -15.94
CA HIS A 451 14.63 -9.94 -14.76
C HIS A 451 15.38 -8.64 -14.41
N ARG A 452 16.72 -8.62 -14.57
CA ARG A 452 17.53 -7.41 -14.33
C ARG A 452 17.27 -6.33 -15.38
N GLY A 453 17.03 -6.68 -16.63
CA GLY A 453 16.64 -5.75 -17.69
C GLY A 453 15.22 -5.20 -17.49
N VAL A 454 14.27 -6.08 -17.12
CA VAL A 454 12.87 -5.70 -16.84
C VAL A 454 12.81 -4.71 -15.68
N ILE A 455 13.47 -4.99 -14.55
CA ILE A 455 13.40 -4.08 -13.39
C ILE A 455 13.99 -2.70 -13.72
N VAL A 456 15.11 -2.62 -14.45
CA VAL A 456 15.66 -1.33 -14.91
C VAL A 456 14.65 -0.61 -15.79
N ARG A 457 14.03 -1.31 -16.75
CA ARG A 457 13.10 -0.70 -17.69
C ARG A 457 11.81 -0.22 -17.02
N GLU A 458 11.16 -1.05 -16.22
CA GLU A 458 9.86 -0.73 -15.63
C GLU A 458 9.99 0.19 -14.42
N ARG A 459 11.07 0.08 -13.65
CA ARG A 459 11.24 0.84 -12.40
C ARG A 459 12.20 2.01 -12.52
N LEU A 460 13.24 1.94 -13.35
CA LEU A 460 14.16 3.06 -13.52
C LEU A 460 13.87 3.91 -14.75
N LEU A 461 13.18 3.38 -15.77
CA LEU A 461 12.78 4.15 -16.97
C LEU A 461 11.27 4.31 -17.11
N CYS A 462 10.49 3.63 -16.26
CA CYS A 462 9.02 3.70 -16.26
C CYS A 462 8.40 3.31 -17.61
N ASN A 463 9.07 2.44 -18.37
CA ASN A 463 8.51 1.85 -19.57
C ASN A 463 7.89 0.49 -19.21
N GLU A 464 6.58 0.45 -19.07
CA GLU A 464 5.89 -0.80 -18.72
C GLU A 464 5.94 -1.78 -19.90
N LEU A 465 6.37 -3.00 -19.61
CA LEU A 465 6.42 -4.06 -20.61
C LEU A 465 5.09 -4.80 -20.62
N GLN A 466 4.67 -5.17 -21.81
CA GLN A 466 3.48 -5.98 -21.96
C GLN A 466 3.81 -7.43 -21.58
N PRO A 467 2.88 -8.15 -20.92
CA PRO A 467 3.07 -9.56 -20.64
C PRO A 467 3.28 -10.32 -21.95
N PRO A 468 4.08 -11.41 -21.95
CA PRO A 468 4.22 -12.27 -23.11
C PRO A 468 2.85 -12.76 -23.63
N PRO A 469 2.67 -12.95 -24.95
CA PRO A 469 1.42 -13.47 -25.50
C PRO A 469 1.01 -14.81 -24.89
N ASP A 470 -0.30 -15.00 -24.69
CA ASP A 470 -0.86 -16.26 -24.15
C ASP A 470 -0.46 -17.46 -25.01
N GLY A 471 -0.01 -18.54 -24.36
CA GLY A 471 0.37 -19.79 -25.01
C GLY A 471 1.78 -19.81 -25.59
N LEU A 472 2.56 -18.73 -25.45
CA LEU A 472 4.00 -18.76 -25.71
C LEU A 472 4.72 -19.59 -24.63
N ASP A 473 5.64 -20.46 -25.04
CA ASP A 473 6.54 -21.14 -24.10
C ASP A 473 7.58 -20.15 -23.61
N ILE A 474 7.34 -19.62 -22.40
CA ILE A 474 8.23 -18.69 -21.70
C ILE A 474 9.19 -19.39 -20.75
N THR A 475 9.32 -20.72 -20.85
CA THR A 475 10.27 -21.47 -20.02
C THR A 475 11.69 -21.01 -20.34
N PRO A 476 12.43 -20.46 -19.36
CA PRO A 476 13.81 -20.04 -19.61
C PRO A 476 14.67 -21.23 -20.06
N PRO A 477 15.72 -20.99 -20.85
CA PRO A 477 16.69 -22.01 -21.20
C PRO A 477 17.21 -22.71 -19.93
N ALA A 478 17.25 -24.04 -19.95
CA ALA A 478 17.79 -24.80 -18.83
C ALA A 478 19.23 -24.35 -18.51
N PHE A 479 19.62 -24.47 -17.24
CA PHE A 479 21.00 -24.22 -16.86
C PHE A 479 21.92 -25.23 -17.57
N ASP A 480 22.95 -24.70 -18.26
CA ASP A 480 24.00 -25.47 -18.91
C ASP A 480 25.35 -24.92 -18.41
N PRO A 481 26.15 -25.72 -17.66
CA PRO A 481 27.42 -25.26 -17.11
C PRO A 481 28.51 -25.02 -18.16
N ASP A 482 28.31 -25.50 -19.40
CA ASP A 482 29.28 -25.36 -20.50
C ASP A 482 28.96 -24.15 -21.41
N LEU A 483 27.91 -23.37 -21.10
CA LEU A 483 27.53 -22.16 -21.83
C LEU A 483 27.53 -20.95 -20.90
N SER A 484 28.03 -19.82 -21.41
CA SER A 484 27.82 -18.53 -20.75
C SER A 484 26.34 -18.15 -20.79
N THR A 485 25.91 -17.30 -19.85
CA THR A 485 24.55 -16.78 -19.82
C THR A 485 24.21 -16.01 -21.08
N ARG A 486 25.16 -15.27 -21.67
CA ARG A 486 24.97 -14.64 -22.98
C ARG A 486 24.66 -15.65 -24.08
N GLU A 487 25.39 -16.76 -24.17
CA GLU A 487 25.12 -17.81 -25.15
C GLU A 487 23.78 -18.50 -24.90
N ARG A 488 23.44 -18.79 -23.63
CA ARG A 488 22.16 -19.41 -23.26
C ARG A 488 20.97 -18.54 -23.67
N PHE A 489 21.07 -17.23 -23.49
CA PHE A 489 19.97 -16.29 -23.73
C PHE A 489 19.96 -15.69 -25.14
N ALA A 490 20.99 -15.93 -25.97
CA ALA A 490 21.04 -15.47 -27.37
C ALA A 490 19.80 -15.92 -28.19
N ALA A 491 19.26 -17.11 -27.89
CA ALA A 491 18.07 -17.64 -28.54
C ALA A 491 16.83 -16.73 -28.42
N HIS A 492 16.70 -15.92 -27.36
CA HIS A 492 15.58 -14.98 -27.21
C HIS A 492 15.65 -13.84 -28.22
N THR A 493 16.85 -13.43 -28.60
CA THR A 493 17.08 -12.39 -29.62
C THR A 493 17.05 -12.93 -31.05
N GLU A 494 17.23 -14.25 -31.23
CA GLU A 494 17.18 -14.91 -32.55
C GLU A 494 15.77 -15.43 -32.91
N ASN A 495 14.94 -15.74 -31.90
CA ASN A 495 13.58 -16.20 -32.12
C ASN A 495 12.64 -15.02 -32.43
N ALA A 496 12.05 -15.02 -33.63
CA ALA A 496 11.12 -13.99 -34.09
C ALA A 496 9.90 -13.77 -33.15
N GLN A 497 9.50 -14.76 -32.36
CA GLN A 497 8.40 -14.62 -31.39
C GLN A 497 8.82 -13.92 -30.09
N CYS A 498 10.12 -13.92 -29.76
CA CYS A 498 10.66 -13.38 -28.50
C CYS A 498 11.42 -12.05 -28.72
N GLN A 499 12.02 -11.87 -29.90
CA GLN A 499 12.93 -10.75 -30.19
C GLN A 499 12.28 -9.37 -29.97
N GLY A 500 10.97 -9.23 -30.24
CA GLY A 500 10.26 -7.95 -30.11
C GLY A 500 10.38 -7.32 -28.72
N CYS A 501 10.18 -8.11 -27.67
CA CYS A 501 10.34 -7.65 -26.29
C CYS A 501 11.80 -7.71 -25.83
N HIS A 502 12.50 -8.80 -26.15
CA HIS A 502 13.85 -9.05 -25.64
C HIS A 502 14.90 -8.07 -26.18
N ARG A 503 14.67 -7.43 -27.33
CA ARG A 503 15.51 -6.32 -27.81
C ARG A 503 15.56 -5.14 -26.82
N LEU A 504 14.50 -4.92 -26.05
CA LEU A 504 14.41 -3.84 -25.07
C LEU A 504 14.91 -4.26 -23.68
N ILE A 505 15.08 -5.54 -23.43
CA ILE A 505 15.32 -6.11 -22.10
C ILE A 505 16.76 -6.64 -21.99
N ASP A 506 17.11 -7.60 -22.84
CA ASP A 506 18.34 -8.36 -22.71
C ASP A 506 19.59 -7.48 -22.80
N PRO A 507 19.69 -6.49 -23.73
CA PRO A 507 20.86 -5.62 -23.79
C PRO A 507 21.12 -4.84 -22.50
N ILE A 508 20.09 -4.48 -21.74
CA ILE A 508 20.24 -3.82 -20.43
C ILE A 508 20.70 -4.84 -19.39
N GLY A 509 20.00 -5.97 -19.30
CA GLY A 509 20.27 -7.02 -18.32
C GLY A 509 21.64 -7.66 -18.43
N LEU A 510 22.17 -7.75 -19.65
CA LEU A 510 23.51 -8.28 -19.92
C LEU A 510 24.64 -7.45 -19.27
N GLY A 511 24.38 -6.18 -18.94
CA GLY A 511 25.32 -5.35 -18.17
C GLY A 511 25.61 -5.86 -16.76
N PHE A 512 24.72 -6.69 -16.21
CA PHE A 512 24.85 -7.24 -14.87
C PHE A 512 25.60 -8.58 -14.82
N GLU A 513 26.04 -9.12 -15.95
CA GLU A 513 26.50 -10.52 -16.03
C GLU A 513 27.84 -10.78 -15.35
N ASN A 514 28.56 -9.73 -14.94
CA ASN A 514 29.67 -9.85 -14.00
C ASN A 514 29.23 -10.21 -12.58
N TYR A 515 27.92 -10.40 -12.32
CA TYR A 515 27.38 -10.85 -11.05
C TYR A 515 26.53 -12.10 -11.21
N ASP A 516 26.79 -13.11 -10.38
CA ASP A 516 26.01 -14.37 -10.38
C ASP A 516 24.60 -14.18 -9.78
N GLY A 517 23.83 -15.28 -9.66
CA GLY A 517 22.45 -15.26 -9.16
C GLY A 517 22.27 -14.84 -7.70
N ILE A 518 23.36 -14.71 -6.94
CA ILE A 518 23.36 -14.24 -5.55
C ILE A 518 24.25 -13.00 -5.35
N GLY A 519 24.62 -12.34 -6.44
CA GLY A 519 25.31 -11.05 -6.42
C GLY A 519 26.82 -11.12 -6.16
N ARG A 520 27.45 -12.30 -6.27
CA ARG A 520 28.92 -12.40 -6.23
C ARG A 520 29.51 -11.99 -7.56
N PHE A 521 30.61 -11.24 -7.50
CA PHE A 521 31.34 -10.88 -8.70
C PHE A 521 31.96 -12.11 -9.37
N ARG A 522 31.92 -12.15 -10.70
CA ARG A 522 32.54 -13.17 -11.54
C ARG A 522 33.18 -12.55 -12.78
N ALA A 523 34.41 -13.00 -13.07
CA ALA A 523 35.11 -12.70 -14.32
C ALA A 523 34.78 -13.73 -15.42
N GLN A 524 34.35 -14.93 -15.03
CA GLN A 524 34.04 -16.01 -15.95
C GLN A 524 32.66 -16.63 -15.66
N ASP A 525 31.99 -17.08 -16.71
CA ASP A 525 30.72 -17.79 -16.68
C ASP A 525 30.73 -18.91 -17.73
N GLY A 526 30.33 -20.13 -17.34
CA GLY A 526 30.40 -21.30 -18.22
C GLY A 526 31.79 -21.54 -18.85
N GLY A 527 32.86 -21.27 -18.09
CA GLY A 527 34.25 -21.40 -18.54
C GLY A 527 34.72 -20.35 -19.56
N ARG A 528 33.94 -19.30 -19.82
CA ARG A 528 34.27 -18.19 -20.72
C ARG A 528 34.40 -16.90 -19.94
N ASP A 529 35.20 -15.97 -20.46
CA ASP A 529 35.21 -14.61 -19.94
C ASP A 529 33.83 -13.96 -20.13
N VAL A 530 33.37 -13.26 -19.11
CA VAL A 530 32.07 -12.59 -19.15
C VAL A 530 32.12 -11.44 -20.15
N ASP A 531 31.24 -11.48 -21.15
CA ASP A 531 30.90 -10.33 -21.98
C ASP A 531 29.70 -9.64 -21.36
N ALA A 532 29.92 -8.47 -20.74
CA ALA A 532 28.89 -7.62 -20.14
C ALA A 532 28.54 -6.41 -21.03
N GLY A 533 28.91 -6.44 -22.31
CA GLY A 533 28.55 -5.41 -23.29
C GLY A 533 27.05 -5.35 -23.54
N GLY A 534 26.49 -4.15 -23.50
CA GLY A 534 25.06 -3.94 -23.62
C GLY A 534 24.71 -2.58 -24.20
N ALA A 535 23.42 -2.27 -24.22
CA ALA A 535 22.93 -0.96 -24.62
C ALA A 535 21.63 -0.61 -23.90
N LEU A 536 21.51 0.65 -23.51
CA LEU A 536 20.24 1.24 -23.11
C LEU A 536 19.45 1.58 -24.39
N VAL A 537 18.53 0.70 -24.77
CA VAL A 537 17.69 0.83 -25.97
C VAL A 537 16.42 1.61 -25.62
N ARG A 538 16.17 2.78 -26.19
CA ARG A 538 14.95 3.57 -25.91
C ARG A 538 13.77 3.07 -26.74
N LEU A 539 12.55 3.41 -26.33
CA LEU A 539 11.34 3.13 -27.12
C LEU A 539 11.35 3.87 -28.47
N SER A 540 12.04 5.01 -28.56
CA SER A 540 12.32 5.72 -29.83
C SER A 540 13.18 4.93 -30.80
N GLY A 541 13.89 3.89 -30.32
CA GLY A 541 14.87 3.12 -31.06
C GLY A 541 16.32 3.62 -30.91
N ASP A 542 16.56 4.69 -30.17
CA ASP A 542 17.93 5.17 -29.88
C ASP A 542 18.65 4.21 -28.93
N GLU A 543 19.93 3.93 -29.18
CA GLU A 543 20.72 2.98 -28.40
C GLU A 543 21.94 3.70 -27.81
N THR A 544 22.13 3.59 -26.48
CA THR A 544 23.32 4.09 -25.79
C THR A 544 24.15 2.90 -25.31
N PRO A 545 25.29 2.57 -25.95
CA PRO A 545 26.08 1.40 -25.59
C PRO A 545 26.82 1.61 -24.26
N PHE A 546 27.01 0.53 -23.53
CA PHE A 546 27.80 0.47 -22.30
C PHE A 546 28.51 -0.88 -22.20
N ASN A 547 29.53 -0.98 -21.35
CA ASN A 547 30.22 -2.22 -21.03
C ASN A 547 30.25 -2.49 -19.53
N GLY A 548 29.40 -3.40 -19.07
CA GLY A 548 29.27 -3.75 -17.67
C GLY A 548 28.43 -2.78 -16.84
N LEU A 549 28.25 -3.14 -15.58
CA LEU A 549 27.29 -2.49 -14.70
C LEU A 549 27.66 -1.05 -14.34
N ALA A 550 28.96 -0.73 -14.21
CA ALA A 550 29.42 0.61 -13.89
C ALA A 550 29.04 1.63 -14.99
N GLU A 551 29.30 1.30 -16.26
CA GLU A 551 28.94 2.18 -17.39
C GLU A 551 27.42 2.26 -17.60
N LEU A 552 26.67 1.18 -17.32
CA LEU A 552 25.20 1.24 -17.29
C LEU A 552 24.70 2.19 -16.18
N ALA A 553 25.28 2.10 -14.99
CA ALA A 553 24.92 2.96 -13.86
C ALA A 553 25.22 4.44 -14.15
N ASP A 554 26.36 4.74 -14.77
CA ASP A 554 26.68 6.09 -15.26
C ASP A 554 25.67 6.58 -16.31
N THR A 555 25.30 5.70 -17.25
CA THR A 555 24.29 6.02 -18.27
C THR A 555 22.96 6.38 -17.62
N LEU A 556 22.49 5.62 -16.62
CA LEU A 556 21.23 5.86 -15.92
C LEU A 556 21.28 7.12 -15.05
N ALA A 557 22.41 7.41 -14.41
CA ALA A 557 22.58 8.60 -13.57
C ALA A 557 22.39 9.91 -14.35
N ASP A 558 22.85 9.94 -15.60
CA ASP A 558 22.78 11.12 -16.47
C ASP A 558 21.51 11.18 -17.33
N ASP A 559 20.70 10.12 -17.35
CA ASP A 559 19.57 9.97 -18.26
C ASP A 559 18.33 10.78 -17.83
N ALA A 560 17.67 11.44 -18.80
CA ALA A 560 16.51 12.28 -18.53
C ALA A 560 15.23 11.45 -18.25
N GLU A 561 15.06 10.32 -18.92
CA GLU A 561 13.95 9.39 -18.72
C GLU A 561 14.07 8.74 -17.33
N ALA A 562 15.30 8.43 -16.89
CA ALA A 562 15.54 7.95 -15.54
C ALA A 562 15.12 8.96 -14.46
N ARG A 563 15.47 10.25 -14.63
CA ARG A 563 15.06 11.32 -13.71
C ARG A 563 13.54 11.54 -13.69
N ALA A 564 12.90 11.51 -14.87
CA ALA A 564 11.45 11.59 -14.98
C ALA A 564 10.77 10.38 -14.30
N CYS A 565 11.35 9.19 -14.48
CA CYS A 565 10.84 7.99 -13.83
C CYS A 565 11.00 8.06 -12.31
N TYR A 566 12.16 8.46 -11.78
CA TYR A 566 12.34 8.66 -10.34
C TYR A 566 11.27 9.58 -9.74
N THR A 567 10.97 10.66 -10.46
CA THR A 567 9.89 11.60 -10.10
C THR A 567 8.51 10.93 -10.13
N ARG A 568 8.22 10.15 -11.17
CA ARG A 568 6.97 9.36 -11.30
C ARG A 568 6.81 8.34 -10.18
N GLN A 569 7.88 7.70 -9.74
CA GLN A 569 7.83 6.73 -8.64
C GLN A 569 7.52 7.43 -7.32
N TRP A 570 8.08 8.61 -7.07
CA TRP A 570 7.70 9.44 -5.92
C TRP A 570 6.26 9.94 -6.00
N LEU A 571 5.76 10.29 -7.20
CA LEU A 571 4.35 10.63 -7.38
C LEU A 571 3.45 9.45 -7.01
N ARG A 572 3.75 8.26 -7.53
CA ARG A 572 3.04 7.00 -7.23
C ARG A 572 3.09 6.67 -5.73
N PHE A 573 4.27 6.76 -5.11
CA PHE A 573 4.42 6.48 -3.69
C PHE A 573 3.75 7.54 -2.80
N GLY A 574 3.94 8.82 -3.11
CA GLY A 574 3.50 9.91 -2.25
C GLY A 574 2.00 10.20 -2.35
N ILE A 575 1.44 10.10 -3.56
CA ILE A 575 0.02 10.34 -3.81
C ILE A 575 -0.77 9.03 -3.85
N GLY A 576 -0.17 7.87 -4.14
CA GLY A 576 -0.86 6.57 -4.12
C GLY A 576 -1.91 6.35 -5.21
N GLU A 577 -2.40 7.39 -5.88
CA GLU A 577 -3.45 7.37 -6.91
C GLU A 577 -3.02 8.31 -8.04
N THR A 578 -2.95 7.81 -9.27
CA THR A 578 -2.67 8.65 -10.46
C THR A 578 -3.91 8.85 -11.32
N ASP A 579 -4.99 8.10 -11.09
CA ASP A 579 -6.20 8.22 -11.88
C ASP A 579 -6.96 9.50 -11.51
N GLY A 580 -7.32 10.28 -12.53
CA GLY A 580 -7.93 11.60 -12.37
C GLY A 580 -6.94 12.74 -12.05
N LEU A 581 -5.64 12.44 -11.94
CA LEU A 581 -4.57 13.45 -11.98
C LEU A 581 -3.98 13.53 -13.37
N ASP A 582 -3.59 14.74 -13.78
CA ASP A 582 -2.76 14.95 -14.98
C ASP A 582 -1.31 14.53 -14.67
N SER A 583 -1.12 13.23 -14.54
CA SER A 583 0.10 12.64 -14.00
C SER A 583 1.33 12.98 -14.84
N ASP A 584 1.19 13.13 -16.15
CA ASP A 584 2.29 13.53 -17.02
C ASP A 584 2.72 14.98 -16.75
N CYS A 585 1.77 15.92 -16.60
CA CYS A 585 2.12 17.29 -16.21
C CYS A 585 2.67 17.41 -14.79
N TYR A 586 2.21 16.58 -13.86
CA TYR A 586 2.83 16.50 -12.52
C TYR A 586 4.29 16.02 -12.64
N VAL A 587 4.55 14.94 -13.38
CA VAL A 587 5.90 14.41 -13.57
C VAL A 587 6.80 15.44 -14.24
N GLU A 588 6.34 16.13 -15.28
CA GLU A 588 7.09 17.19 -15.94
C GLU A 588 7.47 18.29 -14.95
N ARG A 589 6.48 18.87 -14.26
CA ARG A 589 6.71 20.00 -13.34
C ARG A 589 7.61 19.63 -12.17
N LEU A 590 7.43 18.45 -11.61
CA LEU A 590 8.27 17.95 -10.51
C LEU A 590 9.68 17.65 -11.01
N THR A 591 9.85 17.13 -12.23
CA THR A 591 11.16 16.84 -12.83
C THR A 591 11.91 18.14 -13.16
N GLU A 592 11.23 19.18 -13.66
CA GLU A 592 11.81 20.51 -13.83
C GLU A 592 12.35 21.06 -12.52
N ARG A 593 11.55 20.97 -11.45
CA ARG A 593 11.95 21.42 -10.11
C ARG A 593 13.13 20.62 -9.58
N PHE A 594 13.07 19.31 -9.72
CA PHE A 594 14.14 18.38 -9.34
C PHE A 594 15.47 18.72 -10.04
N ASN A 595 15.43 18.98 -11.35
CA ASN A 595 16.60 19.40 -12.12
C ASN A 595 17.14 20.76 -11.66
N GLY A 596 16.26 21.71 -11.31
CA GLY A 596 16.63 23.03 -10.79
C GLY A 596 17.29 23.00 -9.41
N ASP A 597 16.91 22.02 -8.58
CA ASP A 597 17.37 21.88 -7.19
C ASP A 597 18.55 20.90 -7.03
N GLY A 598 19.37 20.76 -8.09
CA GLY A 598 20.58 19.93 -8.08
C GLY A 598 20.32 18.43 -8.00
N GLN A 599 19.10 17.98 -8.33
CA GLN A 599 18.69 16.58 -8.35
C GLN A 599 18.86 15.88 -6.99
N SER A 600 18.74 16.64 -5.90
CA SER A 600 18.84 16.10 -4.54
C SER A 600 17.68 15.16 -4.22
N LEU A 601 17.96 14.06 -3.51
CA LEU A 601 16.98 13.03 -3.18
C LEU A 601 15.72 13.60 -2.48
N LYS A 602 15.89 14.65 -1.66
CA LYS A 602 14.78 15.27 -0.93
C LYS A 602 13.93 16.23 -1.78
N SER A 603 14.46 16.75 -2.89
CA SER A 603 13.81 17.84 -3.63
C SER A 603 12.49 17.43 -4.29
N VAL A 604 12.38 16.20 -4.83
CA VAL A 604 11.10 15.71 -5.39
C VAL A 604 10.03 15.63 -4.30
N VAL A 605 10.39 15.09 -3.13
CA VAL A 605 9.46 14.93 -2.01
C VAL A 605 9.01 16.30 -1.48
N ALA A 606 9.93 17.27 -1.38
CA ALA A 606 9.58 18.64 -1.03
C ALA A 606 8.67 19.29 -2.10
N ALA A 607 8.96 19.10 -3.38
CA ALA A 607 8.19 19.64 -4.49
C ALA A 607 6.76 19.08 -4.53
N LEU A 608 6.58 17.79 -4.20
CA LEU A 608 5.25 17.18 -4.07
C LEU A 608 4.38 17.95 -3.07
N THR A 609 4.92 18.31 -1.90
CA THR A 609 4.19 19.05 -0.86
C THR A 609 3.75 20.46 -1.28
N ALA A 610 4.34 21.00 -2.34
CA ALA A 610 4.00 22.32 -2.87
C ALA A 610 2.95 22.29 -4.00
N THR A 611 2.48 21.10 -4.40
CA THR A 611 1.47 20.97 -5.46
C THR A 611 0.07 21.32 -4.97
N PRO A 612 -0.85 21.72 -5.86
CA PRO A 612 -2.27 21.93 -5.51
C PRO A 612 -2.92 20.71 -4.86
N HIS A 613 -2.46 19.50 -5.20
CA HIS A 613 -2.89 18.26 -4.54
C HIS A 613 -2.64 18.23 -3.03
N PHE A 614 -1.73 19.03 -2.44
CA PHE A 614 -1.57 19.01 -0.98
C PHE A 614 -2.61 19.84 -0.22
N ILE A 615 -3.36 20.70 -0.92
CA ILE A 615 -4.29 21.65 -0.28
C ILE A 615 -5.71 21.51 -0.83
N ARG A 616 -5.88 21.06 -2.07
CA ARG A 616 -7.17 21.05 -2.77
C ARG A 616 -7.57 19.69 -3.31
N ARG A 617 -8.87 19.47 -3.45
CA ARG A 617 -9.49 18.28 -4.04
C ARG A 617 -10.60 18.67 -5.04
N THR A 618 -10.82 17.84 -6.05
CA THR A 618 -11.98 17.92 -6.96
C THR A 618 -13.10 16.98 -6.50
N GLY A 619 -14.36 17.26 -6.86
CA GLY A 619 -15.53 16.42 -6.54
C GLY A 619 -16.83 16.94 -7.17
N THR A 620 -17.91 16.14 -7.14
CA THR A 620 -19.24 16.52 -7.67
C THR A 620 -20.27 16.75 -6.57
N ASP A 621 -21.40 17.38 -6.92
CA ASP A 621 -22.48 17.77 -5.98
C ASP A 621 -23.21 16.59 -5.32
N GLU A 622 -23.09 15.37 -5.86
CA GLU A 622 -23.81 14.18 -5.33
C GLU A 622 -23.11 13.53 -4.12
N GLU A 623 -21.89 13.95 -3.76
CA GLU A 623 -21.12 13.41 -2.63
C GLU A 623 -21.28 14.20 -1.31
N ASP A 624 -22.24 15.12 -1.23
CA ASP A 624 -22.54 15.92 -0.01
C ASP A 624 -23.27 15.10 1.08
N ASP A 625 -23.61 13.83 0.84
CA ASP A 625 -24.28 12.94 1.81
C ASP A 625 -23.30 12.22 2.77
N ALA A 626 -21.98 12.39 2.60
CA ALA A 626 -21.02 11.98 3.63
C ALA A 626 -21.02 13.03 4.76
N PRO A 627 -21.15 12.65 6.05
CA PRO A 627 -21.26 13.60 7.14
C PRO A 627 -20.00 14.46 7.23
N GLY A 628 -20.08 15.67 6.68
CA GLY A 628 -19.08 16.71 6.88
C GLY A 628 -18.99 16.98 8.37
N VAL A 629 -17.84 16.66 8.97
CA VAL A 629 -17.59 16.95 10.38
C VAL A 629 -17.49 18.47 10.54
N GLU A 630 -18.56 19.07 11.06
CA GLU A 630 -18.58 20.47 11.46
C GLU A 630 -17.60 20.63 12.63
N LEU A 631 -16.39 21.14 12.36
CA LEU A 631 -15.42 21.40 13.42
C LEU A 631 -15.95 22.55 14.27
N VAL A 632 -16.29 22.25 15.53
CA VAL A 632 -16.52 23.27 16.54
C VAL A 632 -15.19 24.00 16.79
N PRO A 633 -15.09 25.32 16.59
CA PRO A 633 -13.86 26.03 16.87
C PRO A 633 -13.52 25.92 18.36
N ALA A 634 -12.25 25.74 18.69
CA ALA A 634 -11.78 25.85 20.06
C ALA A 634 -12.12 27.25 20.59
N ALA A 635 -13.01 27.34 21.57
CA ALA A 635 -13.36 28.61 22.18
C ALA A 635 -12.12 29.20 22.89
N PRO A 636 -11.68 30.43 22.57
CA PRO A 636 -10.60 31.06 23.31
C PRO A 636 -11.15 31.59 24.64
N GLY A 637 -10.62 31.09 25.75
CA GLY A 637 -10.76 31.73 27.07
C GLY A 637 -12.02 31.40 27.88
N ALA A 638 -12.32 30.12 28.11
CA ALA A 638 -13.28 29.75 29.14
C ALA A 638 -12.67 29.93 30.55
N GLU A 639 -12.88 31.11 31.15
CA GLU A 639 -12.77 31.28 32.61
C GLU A 639 -13.79 30.35 33.32
N PRO A 640 -13.47 29.83 34.52
CA PRO A 640 -14.31 28.85 35.20
C PRO A 640 -15.61 29.50 35.68
N ALA A 641 -16.74 29.03 35.16
CA ALA A 641 -18.04 29.44 35.63
C ALA A 641 -18.26 29.01 37.10
N ALA A 642 -18.72 29.97 37.90
CA ALA A 642 -18.93 29.86 39.33
C ALA A 642 -20.05 28.88 39.73
N ALA A 643 -19.92 28.41 40.97
CA ALA A 643 -20.65 27.34 41.65
C ALA A 643 -22.19 27.34 41.58
N SER A 644 -22.75 26.12 41.49
CA SER A 644 -24.11 25.72 41.93
C SER A 644 -24.22 24.18 42.00
N PRO A 645 -25.18 23.61 42.75
CA PRO A 645 -24.96 23.13 44.13
C PRO A 645 -24.76 21.61 44.27
N ALA A 646 -24.20 21.23 45.42
CA ALA A 646 -24.13 19.90 46.08
C ALA A 646 -24.28 18.63 45.22
N ARG A 647 -23.12 18.00 45.01
CA ARG A 647 -22.81 16.65 44.50
C ARG A 647 -23.55 15.52 45.28
N PRO A 648 -24.11 14.48 44.62
CA PRO A 648 -24.25 13.17 45.27
C PRO A 648 -22.86 12.49 45.32
N PRO A 649 -22.56 11.63 46.31
CA PRO A 649 -21.23 11.05 46.46
C PRO A 649 -20.90 10.13 45.28
N ASN A 650 -19.76 10.41 44.64
CA ASN A 650 -19.11 9.53 43.69
C ASN A 650 -18.46 8.40 44.51
N ASN A 651 -19.19 7.30 44.73
CA ASN A 651 -18.69 6.10 45.40
C ASN A 651 -18.62 4.93 44.43
N LEU A 652 -17.95 5.13 43.29
CA LEU A 652 -17.34 4.01 42.58
C LEU A 652 -15.89 3.99 43.05
N GLU A 653 -15.61 3.21 44.09
CA GLU A 653 -14.24 2.86 44.45
C GLU A 653 -13.62 2.15 43.23
N ASN A 654 -12.44 2.58 42.77
CA ASN A 654 -11.72 1.95 41.67
C ASN A 654 -11.34 0.53 42.11
N PRO A 655 -11.99 -0.54 41.59
CA PRO A 655 -11.63 -1.89 42.01
C PRO A 655 -10.21 -2.18 41.55
N ALA A 656 -9.40 -2.82 42.39
CA ALA A 656 -8.02 -3.16 42.04
C ALA A 656 -8.01 -4.13 40.85
N CYS A 657 -7.29 -3.78 39.78
CA CYS A 657 -7.17 -4.63 38.60
C CYS A 657 -6.55 -5.98 38.98
N GLY A 658 -7.17 -7.08 38.55
CA GLY A 658 -6.70 -8.44 38.82
C GLY A 658 -7.26 -9.12 40.07
N VAL A 659 -8.22 -8.53 40.77
CA VAL A 659 -9.09 -9.27 41.70
C VAL A 659 -10.37 -9.62 40.95
N PRO A 660 -10.58 -10.85 40.45
CA PRO A 660 -11.92 -11.26 40.04
C PRO A 660 -12.85 -10.98 41.22
N PRO A 661 -14.03 -10.36 41.02
CA PRO A 661 -14.91 -10.04 42.13
C PRO A 661 -15.06 -11.29 42.99
N VAL A 662 -14.73 -11.21 44.27
CA VAL A 662 -14.96 -12.30 45.22
C VAL A 662 -16.46 -12.45 45.34
N MET A 663 -17.04 -13.19 44.40
CA MET A 663 -18.42 -13.63 44.41
C MET A 663 -18.46 -14.75 45.44
N GLY A 664 -18.97 -14.43 46.63
CA GLY A 664 -19.22 -15.41 47.67
C GLY A 664 -20.01 -16.59 47.14
N ASN A 665 -19.69 -17.77 47.66
CA ASN A 665 -20.29 -19.06 47.30
C ASN A 665 -21.83 -18.97 47.19
N GLY A 666 -22.36 -19.13 45.96
CA GLY A 666 -23.61 -19.86 45.69
C GLY A 666 -24.95 -19.31 46.18
N GLU A 667 -25.03 -18.17 46.84
CA GLU A 667 -26.31 -17.56 47.24
C GLU A 667 -26.29 -16.05 46.96
N GLY A 668 -26.68 -15.59 45.77
CA GLY A 668 -26.77 -14.13 45.57
C GLY A 668 -27.11 -13.51 44.22
N LEU A 669 -27.24 -14.24 43.10
CA LEU A 669 -27.48 -13.60 41.79
C LEU A 669 -28.90 -13.74 41.22
N ASN A 670 -29.78 -14.51 41.87
CA ASN A 670 -31.19 -14.53 41.50
C ASN A 670 -31.91 -13.39 42.24
N ASP A 671 -32.38 -12.39 41.50
CA ASP A 671 -33.17 -11.28 42.05
C ASP A 671 -34.36 -11.85 42.84
N PRO A 672 -34.51 -11.55 44.15
CA PRO A 672 -35.57 -12.12 44.98
C PRO A 672 -36.98 -11.69 44.54
N ARG A 673 -37.10 -10.69 43.66
CA ARG A 673 -38.35 -10.26 43.04
C ARG A 673 -38.78 -11.18 41.89
N ILE A 674 -37.88 -11.98 41.34
CA ILE A 674 -38.13 -12.86 40.20
C ILE A 674 -38.35 -14.30 40.69
N GLN A 675 -39.56 -14.81 40.46
CA GLN A 675 -39.84 -16.23 40.57
C GLN A 675 -39.42 -16.94 39.28
N VAL A 676 -38.74 -18.08 39.42
CA VAL A 676 -38.26 -18.90 38.30
C VAL A 676 -39.05 -20.22 38.27
N ASP A 677 -39.66 -20.53 37.14
CA ASP A 677 -40.29 -21.82 36.87
C ASP A 677 -39.55 -22.49 35.70
N ILE A 678 -39.12 -23.74 35.87
CA ILE A 678 -38.35 -24.48 34.85
C ILE A 678 -39.13 -25.75 34.47
N VAL A 679 -39.31 -25.95 33.17
CA VAL A 679 -39.81 -27.19 32.58
C VAL A 679 -38.68 -27.85 31.81
N GLU A 680 -38.25 -29.01 32.29
CA GLU A 680 -37.21 -29.82 31.66
C GLU A 680 -37.82 -30.88 30.72
N ASP A 681 -37.29 -30.97 29.51
CA ASP A 681 -37.53 -32.06 28.56
C ASP A 681 -36.24 -32.87 28.35
N ARG A 682 -36.17 -34.07 28.93
CA ARG A 682 -34.95 -34.90 29.02
C ARG A 682 -35.05 -36.18 28.20
N TRP A 683 -33.96 -36.54 27.54
CA TRP A 683 -33.75 -37.81 26.84
C TRP A 683 -32.39 -38.44 27.21
N ASP A 684 -32.07 -39.60 26.64
CA ASP A 684 -30.94 -40.45 27.07
C ASP A 684 -29.55 -39.79 27.04
N VAL A 685 -29.36 -38.72 26.25
CA VAL A 685 -28.05 -38.09 26.00
C VAL A 685 -28.08 -36.56 26.11
N GLY A 686 -29.14 -35.99 26.70
CA GLY A 686 -29.28 -34.54 26.85
C GLY A 686 -30.65 -34.10 27.37
N TYR A 687 -30.82 -32.81 27.57
CA TYR A 687 -32.09 -32.19 27.95
C TYR A 687 -32.19 -30.75 27.44
N CYS A 688 -33.42 -30.24 27.34
CA CYS A 688 -33.67 -28.80 27.17
C CYS A 688 -34.51 -28.27 28.34
N ASN A 689 -34.14 -27.10 28.85
CA ASN A 689 -34.89 -26.37 29.86
C ASN A 689 -35.61 -25.17 29.23
N TYR A 690 -36.91 -25.07 29.52
CA TYR A 690 -37.73 -23.91 29.22
C TYR A 690 -37.98 -23.17 30.53
N VAL A 691 -37.52 -21.93 30.61
CA VAL A 691 -37.48 -21.13 31.83
C VAL A 691 -38.44 -19.96 31.70
N THR A 692 -39.39 -19.87 32.61
CA THR A 692 -40.29 -18.73 32.75
C THR A 692 -39.89 -17.93 33.99
N LEU A 693 -39.60 -16.65 33.79
CA LEU A 693 -39.33 -15.70 34.87
C LEU A 693 -40.57 -14.84 35.11
N THR A 694 -41.06 -14.79 36.35
CA THR A 694 -42.20 -13.96 36.76
C THR A 694 -41.75 -12.90 37.76
N ASN A 695 -42.00 -11.62 37.47
CA ASN A 695 -41.80 -10.56 38.46
C ASN A 695 -42.95 -10.58 39.48
N THR A 696 -42.65 -11.00 40.71
CA THR A 696 -43.61 -11.12 41.82
C THR A 696 -43.70 -9.86 42.69
N SER A 697 -42.91 -8.83 42.39
CA SER A 697 -42.93 -7.55 43.09
C SER A 697 -43.92 -6.55 42.48
N ASP A 698 -44.14 -5.44 43.18
CA ASP A 698 -44.94 -4.30 42.76
C ASP A 698 -44.14 -3.23 41.98
N GLU A 699 -42.85 -3.45 41.74
CA GLU A 699 -41.97 -2.59 40.95
C GLU A 699 -41.50 -3.27 39.67
N ALA A 700 -41.23 -2.50 38.60
CA ALA A 700 -40.67 -3.06 37.38
C ALA A 700 -39.21 -3.47 37.60
N VAL A 701 -38.82 -4.63 37.05
CA VAL A 701 -37.42 -5.06 36.98
C VAL A 701 -36.90 -4.72 35.59
N ASP A 702 -35.86 -3.89 35.52
CA ASP A 702 -35.20 -3.50 34.28
C ASP A 702 -33.78 -4.08 34.27
N GLY A 703 -33.58 -5.10 33.43
CA GLY A 703 -32.36 -5.88 33.36
C GLY A 703 -32.37 -7.06 34.35
N TRP A 704 -32.89 -8.21 33.92
CA TRP A 704 -32.90 -9.42 34.75
C TRP A 704 -31.69 -10.31 34.48
N MET A 705 -31.25 -10.99 35.54
CA MET A 705 -30.18 -11.99 35.50
C MET A 705 -30.55 -13.14 36.44
N VAL A 706 -30.33 -14.36 35.98
CA VAL A 706 -30.53 -15.59 36.77
C VAL A 706 -29.37 -16.55 36.56
N GLN A 707 -29.11 -17.39 37.55
CA GLN A 707 -27.98 -18.32 37.54
C GLN A 707 -28.45 -19.75 37.86
N PHE A 708 -28.00 -20.71 37.07
CA PHE A 708 -28.31 -22.13 37.23
C PHE A 708 -27.04 -22.96 37.21
N ASP A 709 -27.04 -24.06 37.96
CA ASP A 709 -26.03 -25.12 37.82
C ASP A 709 -26.46 -26.05 36.68
N VAL A 710 -25.60 -26.19 35.68
CA VAL A 710 -25.85 -26.90 34.43
C VAL A 710 -24.96 -28.14 34.39
N GLU A 711 -25.60 -29.30 34.54
CA GLU A 711 -24.97 -30.60 34.39
C GLU A 711 -24.87 -30.93 32.89
N GLY A 712 -23.65 -30.89 32.33
CA GLY A 712 -23.38 -31.06 30.90
C GLY A 712 -22.87 -29.78 30.24
N THR A 713 -22.83 -29.74 28.89
CA THR A 713 -22.43 -28.55 28.11
C THR A 713 -23.60 -27.98 27.32
N ILE A 714 -23.90 -26.69 27.50
CA ILE A 714 -24.90 -25.96 26.72
C ILE A 714 -24.41 -25.87 25.27
N ASN A 715 -25.18 -26.42 24.35
CA ASN A 715 -24.91 -26.30 22.92
C ASN A 715 -25.85 -25.34 22.19
N ASN A 716 -26.93 -24.90 22.86
CA ASN A 716 -27.90 -23.97 22.30
C ASN A 716 -28.63 -23.19 23.41
N SER A 717 -28.95 -21.92 23.16
CA SER A 717 -29.82 -21.10 24.00
C SER A 717 -30.58 -20.07 23.16
N TRP A 718 -31.77 -19.66 23.59
CA TRP A 718 -32.59 -18.67 22.90
C TRP A 718 -33.25 -17.68 23.86
N ASN A 719 -33.50 -16.46 23.38
CA ASN A 719 -34.08 -15.33 24.13
C ASN A 719 -33.28 -14.90 25.37
N VAL A 720 -31.98 -15.21 25.41
CA VAL A 720 -31.11 -14.98 26.58
C VAL A 720 -29.66 -14.83 26.13
N ASP A 721 -28.93 -13.93 26.77
CA ASP A 721 -27.47 -13.89 26.72
C ASP A 721 -26.93 -14.76 27.85
N ARG A 722 -25.85 -15.51 27.60
CA ARG A 722 -25.28 -16.43 28.61
C ARG A 722 -23.79 -16.19 28.82
N ASN A 723 -23.34 -16.40 30.06
CA ASN A 723 -21.94 -16.42 30.43
C ASN A 723 -21.61 -17.76 31.10
N GLY A 724 -20.82 -18.57 30.40
CA GLY A 724 -20.51 -19.97 30.74
C GLY A 724 -21.34 -20.98 29.93
N ASP A 725 -20.80 -22.20 29.76
CA ASP A 725 -21.45 -23.30 29.03
C ASP A 725 -21.63 -24.56 29.89
N SER A 726 -21.09 -24.64 31.11
CA SER A 726 -21.24 -25.81 32.01
C SER A 726 -21.03 -25.40 33.47
N GLY A 727 -21.50 -26.21 34.42
CA GLY A 727 -21.47 -25.86 35.84
C GLY A 727 -22.34 -24.64 36.12
N VAL A 728 -21.87 -23.69 36.91
CA VAL A 728 -22.67 -22.50 37.24
C VAL A 728 -22.67 -21.51 36.06
N VAL A 729 -23.79 -21.45 35.32
CA VAL A 729 -23.99 -20.58 34.16
C VAL A 729 -24.91 -19.42 34.49
N THR A 730 -24.53 -18.21 34.04
CA THR A 730 -25.32 -17.00 34.23
C THR A 730 -26.08 -16.67 32.96
N PHE A 731 -27.36 -16.33 33.09
CA PHE A 731 -28.29 -15.99 32.02
C PHE A 731 -28.82 -14.58 32.24
N SER A 732 -28.78 -13.72 31.22
CA SER A 732 -29.28 -12.34 31.28
C SER A 732 -30.19 -12.00 30.10
N ASN A 733 -31.00 -10.97 30.27
CA ASN A 733 -31.88 -10.48 29.23
C ASN A 733 -31.10 -10.05 27.97
N VAL A 734 -31.71 -10.29 26.81
CA VAL A 734 -31.31 -9.69 25.54
C VAL A 734 -31.94 -8.30 25.39
N ALA A 735 -31.56 -7.54 24.36
CA ALA A 735 -31.93 -6.14 24.20
C ALA A 735 -33.44 -5.82 24.26
N TRP A 736 -34.31 -6.79 23.92
CA TRP A 736 -35.76 -6.56 23.81
C TRP A 736 -36.60 -7.12 24.98
N ASN A 737 -36.01 -7.89 25.91
CA ASN A 737 -36.75 -8.53 26.99
C ASN A 737 -36.29 -8.16 28.40
N GLY A 738 -35.48 -7.11 28.55
CA GLY A 738 -34.96 -6.66 29.85
C GLY A 738 -35.98 -6.11 30.82
N LEU A 739 -37.10 -5.55 30.33
CA LEU A 739 -38.10 -4.90 31.17
C LEU A 739 -39.26 -5.83 31.54
N LEU A 740 -39.31 -6.25 32.81
CA LEU A 740 -40.36 -7.05 33.43
C LEU A 740 -41.26 -6.19 34.33
N GLN A 741 -42.46 -5.89 33.86
CA GLN A 741 -43.48 -5.16 34.65
C GLN A 741 -43.95 -5.99 35.87
N PRO A 742 -44.58 -5.40 36.89
CA PRO A 742 -45.20 -6.14 38.00
C PRO A 742 -46.17 -7.23 37.49
N ASN A 743 -45.99 -8.47 37.96
CA ASN A 743 -46.67 -9.69 37.47
C ASN A 743 -46.38 -10.05 36.00
N GLY A 744 -45.45 -9.36 35.35
CA GLY A 744 -45.00 -9.65 33.98
C GLY A 744 -44.13 -10.89 33.93
N GLN A 745 -44.13 -11.54 32.76
CA GLN A 745 -43.38 -12.77 32.50
C GLN A 745 -42.51 -12.66 31.26
N VAL A 746 -41.37 -13.34 31.29
CA VAL A 746 -40.50 -13.56 30.12
C VAL A 746 -40.07 -15.02 30.10
N GLU A 747 -39.89 -15.56 28.89
CA GLU A 747 -39.50 -16.95 28.68
C GLU A 747 -38.22 -17.04 27.85
N PHE A 748 -37.32 -17.91 28.28
CA PHE A 748 -36.13 -18.30 27.54
C PHE A 748 -35.88 -19.80 27.65
N GLY A 749 -34.90 -20.32 26.93
CA GLY A 749 -34.49 -21.70 27.15
C GLY A 749 -33.10 -22.02 26.63
N TYR A 750 -32.64 -23.21 27.00
CA TYR A 750 -31.33 -23.74 26.63
C TYR A 750 -31.36 -25.27 26.53
N CYS A 751 -30.49 -25.83 25.69
CA CYS A 751 -30.31 -27.27 25.53
C CYS A 751 -28.88 -27.68 25.88
N VAL A 752 -28.76 -28.85 26.50
CA VAL A 752 -27.54 -29.38 27.10
C VAL A 752 -27.26 -30.76 26.54
N ALA A 753 -26.00 -30.98 26.15
CA ALA A 753 -25.45 -32.30 25.87
C ALA A 753 -24.79 -32.85 27.15
N LEU A 754 -25.16 -34.07 27.54
CA LEU A 754 -24.64 -34.77 28.72
C LEU A 754 -23.38 -35.59 28.44
#